data_AF-A0A1B0FGT0-F1
#
_entry.id   AF-A0A1B0FGT0-F1
#
_cell.length_a   1.000
_cell.length_b   1.000
_cell.length_c   1.000
_cell.angle_alpha   90.00
_cell.angle_beta   90.00
_cell.angle_gamma   90.00
#
_symmetry.space_group_name_H-M   'P 1'
#
loop_
_entity.id
_entity.type
_entity.pdbx_description
1 polymer ?
#
loop_
_entity_poly.entity_id
_entity_poly.type
_entity_poly.pdbx_seq_one_letter_code
_entity_poly.pdbx_strand_id
1 'polypeptide(L)'
;MRYPSRDRRWRLSMSIHCIVALILVPPQTLWHVGKSKRRPHPWSRLQATVNLTVRSGTNFSSSTNFAVKYNAKDHDPESARIDGNGRCYPNCDSTVWLRSCREEIIEPIEGHVIGKIPDWLKGSLLRNGPGNWKVGDMSFQHLFDCSALVHRFAIKNGHVTYQNRFVQTNTLKKNLAAQRIVVTEFGTSSVPDPCHSIFEKVGAIFRADSGSDNTLISIYPFGDEFYTFTEAPFIHRINPRTLATEDRVCISDYAGVVNHTSHPHIMPNGTVYNLGMGSTKSGPVYNVICFPRGDSMFEEAHVVATIPCRWKLNPSYMHTFGITENYFIIVEQPLTVSVMEYLKAHFCNHNLSACLKWFDNKPVLFHVIDRNTGQLRYTFHSETFFYLHIINQYEQDDHIVIDICCYKDPEMINCMYLESMTNMQSNPNYAALFRSRPLRFVLPLTNSSVSLASRTSSSKQKSSNRQRLIRSITLMNITNRLQQPRIKQSESQYADIAFLTTNKKLNYSLTNSDEAEEVTDYNVNSPMNMVGLKKSRAQAFQLSDGRVLVKPELLCEMGCETPRIHYENYLGKPYRYFYAISSDVDAENPGTLIKVDVLNKTCKQWCEADCYPSEPIFVPAPNKSGEIRKEDDGVVLASMVWGGFNENKVGLLVLCARTWTEIGRCVFHTSGPVPKCLHGWFARDIV
;
A
#
# COMPACT_ATOMS: atom_id res chain seq x y z
N MET A 1 34.45 42.64 45.41
CA MET A 1 34.85 44.00 45.02
C MET A 1 34.89 44.10 43.51
N ARG A 2 34.23 45.13 42.95
CA ARG A 2 34.39 45.83 41.66
C ARG A 2 34.66 45.04 40.35
N TYR A 3 33.82 45.36 39.35
CA TYR A 3 33.91 45.10 37.90
C TYR A 3 35.28 45.37 37.27
N PRO A 4 35.54 44.80 36.06
CA PRO A 4 35.37 45.62 34.86
C PRO A 4 34.71 44.93 33.65
N SER A 5 34.03 45.77 32.89
CA SER A 5 33.46 45.60 31.55
C SER A 5 34.46 45.16 30.47
N ARG A 6 34.01 44.32 29.53
CA ARG A 6 34.56 44.32 28.16
C ARG A 6 33.47 44.09 27.11
N ASP A 7 33.24 45.15 26.38
CA ASP A 7 32.47 45.26 25.16
C ASP A 7 33.16 44.49 24.02
N ARG A 8 32.48 43.53 23.40
CA ARG A 8 32.84 43.02 22.05
C ARG A 8 31.59 42.65 21.27
N ARG A 9 31.28 43.49 20.29
CA ARG A 9 30.36 43.23 19.19
C ARG A 9 30.78 41.95 18.45
N TRP A 10 29.89 40.98 18.36
CA TRP A 10 29.91 39.96 17.31
C TRP A 10 28.71 40.19 16.41
N ARG A 11 28.98 40.62 15.17
CA ARG A 11 28.02 40.54 14.07
C ARG A 11 27.88 39.07 13.71
N LEU A 12 26.73 38.45 13.99
CA LEU A 12 26.38 37.17 13.39
C LEU A 12 25.68 37.44 12.05
N SER A 13 26.39 37.13 10.96
CA SER A 13 25.79 36.93 9.65
C SER A 13 24.93 35.66 9.71
N MET A 14 23.61 35.80 9.70
CA MET A 14 22.68 34.68 9.55
C MET A 14 22.77 34.14 8.12
N SER A 15 23.39 32.97 7.96
CA SER A 15 23.29 32.16 6.74
C SER A 15 22.13 31.17 6.88
N ILE A 16 21.46 30.87 5.76
CA ILE A 16 20.20 30.11 5.58
C ILE A 16 20.22 28.63 6.08
N HIS A 17 21.24 28.21 6.85
CA HIS A 17 21.44 26.80 7.26
C HIS A 17 20.99 26.43 8.69
N CYS A 18 20.33 27.32 9.44
CA CYS A 18 19.94 27.02 10.85
C CYS A 18 18.44 26.78 11.11
N ILE A 19 17.57 26.75 10.10
CA ILE A 19 16.11 26.57 10.32
C ILE A 19 15.69 25.08 10.33
N VAL A 20 16.53 24.16 9.83
CA VAL A 20 16.18 22.73 9.74
C VAL A 20 16.49 21.94 11.03
N ALA A 21 17.32 22.47 11.94
CA ALA A 21 17.77 21.74 13.13
C ALA A 21 16.92 21.98 14.41
N LEU A 22 15.90 22.84 14.35
CA LEU A 22 15.06 23.21 15.51
C LEU A 22 13.64 22.61 15.48
N ILE A 23 13.32 21.75 14.49
CA ILE A 23 11.95 21.32 14.21
C ILE A 23 11.55 20.00 14.92
N LEU A 24 12.47 19.19 15.49
CA LEU A 24 12.11 17.85 16.01
C LEU A 24 12.96 17.38 17.22
N VAL A 25 12.99 18.13 18.32
CA VAL A 25 13.53 17.62 19.61
C VAL A 25 12.43 17.70 20.68
N PRO A 26 12.09 16.60 21.38
CA PRO A 26 11.04 16.63 22.41
C PRO A 26 11.54 17.38 23.66
N PRO A 27 10.74 18.25 24.29
CA PRO A 27 11.13 18.88 25.54
C PRO A 27 10.97 17.88 26.70
N GLN A 28 12.08 17.59 27.37
CA GLN A 28 12.08 16.91 28.66
C GLN A 28 11.53 17.82 29.77
N THR A 29 10.86 17.16 30.69
CA THR A 29 10.19 17.62 31.92
C THR A 29 10.96 18.63 32.76
N LEU A 30 10.26 19.70 33.20
CA LEU A 30 10.49 20.39 34.49
C LEU A 30 9.19 21.11 34.90
N TRP A 31 8.43 20.49 35.80
CA TRP A 31 7.36 21.14 36.56
C TRP A 31 7.94 21.69 37.86
N HIS A 32 7.86 23.00 38.09
CA HIS A 32 7.87 23.55 39.44
C HIS A 32 6.78 24.61 39.61
N VAL A 33 6.10 24.46 40.74
CA VAL A 33 4.90 25.17 41.20
C VAL A 33 5.22 26.59 41.67
N GLY A 34 4.36 27.56 41.34
CA GLY A 34 4.39 28.90 41.93
C GLY A 34 3.11 29.69 41.69
N LYS A 35 2.25 29.79 42.72
CA LYS A 35 1.03 30.62 42.77
C LYS A 35 1.38 32.12 42.77
N SER A 36 0.60 32.97 42.08
CA SER A 36 0.24 34.32 42.57
C SER A 36 -0.83 35.03 41.73
N LYS A 37 -1.59 35.89 42.41
CA LYS A 37 -2.86 36.57 42.10
C LYS A 37 -2.71 37.92 41.34
N ARG A 38 -3.79 38.25 40.60
CA ARG A 38 -4.51 39.55 40.49
C ARG A 38 -3.93 40.78 39.73
N ARG A 39 -4.74 41.20 38.74
CA ARG A 39 -5.33 42.55 38.46
C ARG A 39 -4.63 43.51 37.45
N PRO A 40 -5.41 44.47 36.84
CA PRO A 40 -5.34 44.81 35.40
C PRO A 40 -4.95 46.28 35.07
N HIS A 41 -5.05 46.63 33.76
CA HIS A 41 -5.13 47.96 33.10
C HIS A 41 -3.80 48.63 32.61
N PRO A 42 -3.82 49.64 31.70
CA PRO A 42 -4.23 49.61 30.28
C PRO A 42 -3.28 50.40 29.34
N TRP A 43 -3.08 50.02 28.08
CA TRP A 43 -2.68 51.02 27.05
C TRP A 43 -3.28 50.72 25.68
N SER A 44 -4.11 51.66 25.23
CA SER A 44 -4.66 51.80 23.89
C SER A 44 -3.68 52.52 22.95
N ARG A 45 -3.89 52.30 21.64
CA ARG A 45 -3.44 53.05 20.44
C ARG A 45 -2.11 52.62 19.81
N LEU A 46 -2.25 51.83 18.74
CA LEU A 46 -1.76 52.17 17.40
C LEU A 46 -2.45 51.25 16.39
N GLN A 47 -3.59 51.70 15.88
CA GLN A 47 -4.17 51.18 14.64
C GLN A 47 -3.40 51.80 13.48
N ALA A 48 -2.60 50.99 12.79
CA ALA A 48 -2.14 51.29 11.45
C ALA A 48 -3.02 50.52 10.47
N THR A 49 -3.95 51.25 9.85
CA THR A 49 -4.81 50.79 8.77
C THR A 49 -3.94 50.52 7.53
N VAL A 50 -3.70 49.25 7.20
CA VAL A 50 -3.24 48.88 5.85
C VAL A 50 -4.48 48.55 5.03
N ASN A 51 -4.91 49.53 4.24
CA ASN A 51 -5.88 49.35 3.18
C ASN A 51 -5.24 48.48 2.08
N LEU A 52 -5.60 47.20 2.03
CA LEU A 52 -5.43 46.39 0.82
C LEU A 52 -6.72 46.49 0.01
N THR A 53 -6.68 47.37 -0.97
CA THR A 53 -7.68 47.56 -2.02
C THR A 53 -7.86 46.24 -2.78
N VAL A 54 -8.98 45.55 -2.56
CA VAL A 54 -9.40 44.42 -3.40
C VAL A 54 -9.83 44.99 -4.75
N ARG A 55 -8.95 44.88 -5.76
CA ARG A 55 -9.36 45.04 -7.15
C ARG A 55 -10.15 43.80 -7.57
N SER A 56 -11.44 44.00 -7.74
CA SER A 56 -12.33 43.10 -8.47
C SER A 56 -11.83 42.92 -9.90
N GLY A 57 -11.55 41.68 -10.30
CA GLY A 57 -11.24 41.34 -11.68
C GLY A 57 -10.17 40.27 -11.81
N THR A 58 -10.56 39.01 -11.62
CA THR A 58 -10.17 37.85 -12.44
C THR A 58 -10.86 36.63 -11.83
N ASN A 59 -11.75 35.99 -12.59
CA ASN A 59 -12.32 34.69 -12.26
C ASN A 59 -11.19 33.66 -12.21
N PHE A 60 -10.67 33.38 -11.02
CA PHE A 60 -9.87 32.19 -10.77
C PHE A 60 -10.83 31.02 -10.56
N SER A 61 -11.03 30.25 -11.62
CA SER A 61 -11.64 28.93 -11.56
C SER A 61 -10.84 28.06 -10.58
N SER A 62 -11.45 27.71 -9.45
CA SER A 62 -11.01 26.67 -8.54
C SER A 62 -10.96 25.34 -9.28
N SER A 63 -9.79 24.96 -9.78
CA SER A 63 -9.56 23.65 -10.40
C SER A 63 -8.98 22.68 -9.38
N THR A 64 -9.73 22.39 -8.32
CA THR A 64 -9.56 21.17 -7.53
C THR A 64 -10.39 20.08 -8.20
N ASN A 65 -9.82 19.43 -9.21
CA ASN A 65 -10.49 18.37 -9.96
C ASN A 65 -9.64 17.10 -9.89
N PHE A 66 -9.89 16.27 -8.88
CA PHE A 66 -9.27 14.95 -8.73
C PHE A 66 -10.26 13.78 -8.92
N ALA A 67 -11.50 14.05 -9.32
CA ALA A 67 -12.30 13.01 -9.97
C ALA A 67 -11.64 12.71 -11.32
N VAL A 68 -11.55 11.42 -11.69
CA VAL A 68 -11.13 11.02 -13.04
C VAL A 68 -12.02 11.74 -14.05
N LYS A 69 -11.51 12.83 -14.63
CA LYS A 69 -12.23 13.60 -15.63
C LYS A 69 -12.02 12.94 -16.97
N TYR A 70 -13.13 12.64 -17.65
CA TYR A 70 -13.12 12.22 -19.03
C TYR A 70 -12.20 13.14 -19.85
N ASN A 71 -11.10 12.59 -20.38
CA ASN A 71 -10.18 13.27 -21.27
C ASN A 71 -10.37 12.72 -22.69
N ALA A 72 -10.87 13.56 -23.59
CA ALA A 72 -11.10 13.17 -24.98
C ALA A 72 -9.82 12.76 -25.72
N LYS A 73 -8.62 13.12 -25.22
CA LYS A 73 -7.33 12.69 -25.79
C LYS A 73 -6.93 11.27 -25.39
N ASP A 74 -7.42 10.80 -24.24
CA ASP A 74 -7.18 9.44 -23.75
C ASP A 74 -8.34 8.50 -24.09
N HIS A 75 -9.23 8.93 -24.99
CA HIS A 75 -10.38 8.16 -25.45
C HIS A 75 -9.86 6.92 -26.19
N ASP A 76 -10.06 5.73 -25.62
CA ASP A 76 -9.88 4.48 -26.36
C ASP A 76 -10.96 4.37 -27.45
N PRO A 77 -10.64 4.50 -28.74
CA PRO A 77 -11.62 4.43 -29.82
C PRO A 77 -12.30 3.05 -29.92
N GLU A 78 -11.76 2.00 -29.29
CA GLU A 78 -12.38 0.67 -29.22
C GLU A 78 -13.31 0.49 -28.00
N SER A 79 -13.34 1.44 -27.07
CA SER A 79 -14.22 1.40 -25.89
C SER A 79 -15.67 1.72 -26.24
N ALA A 80 -16.37 0.73 -26.83
CA ALA A 80 -17.79 0.85 -27.11
C ALA A 80 -18.59 0.95 -25.79
N ARG A 81 -19.63 1.80 -25.77
CA ARG A 81 -20.70 1.66 -24.77
C ARG A 81 -21.32 0.28 -24.98
N ILE A 82 -21.20 -0.57 -23.97
CA ILE A 82 -21.39 -2.02 -24.13
C ILE A 82 -22.87 -2.39 -24.20
N ASP A 83 -23.74 -1.63 -23.53
CA ASP A 83 -25.18 -1.80 -23.69
C ASP A 83 -25.81 -0.68 -24.51
N GLY A 84 -26.88 -1.02 -25.24
CA GLY A 84 -27.69 -0.06 -26.01
C GLY A 84 -28.36 1.03 -25.15
N ASN A 85 -28.14 1.02 -23.83
CA ASN A 85 -28.62 1.98 -22.85
C ASN A 85 -27.52 2.98 -22.42
N GLY A 86 -26.33 2.88 -23.02
CA GLY A 86 -25.26 3.84 -22.85
C GLY A 86 -24.34 3.63 -21.64
N ARG A 87 -24.35 2.43 -21.02
CA ARG A 87 -23.44 2.05 -19.92
C ARG A 87 -22.15 1.42 -20.46
N CYS A 88 -21.01 1.84 -19.90
CA CYS A 88 -19.70 1.28 -20.22
C CYS A 88 -19.46 -0.11 -19.60
N TYR A 89 -20.03 -0.41 -18.43
CA TYR A 89 -19.77 -1.65 -17.68
C TYR A 89 -21.09 -2.25 -17.15
N PRO A 90 -21.99 -2.73 -18.03
CA PRO A 90 -23.36 -3.08 -17.67
C PRO A 90 -23.48 -4.21 -16.63
N ASN A 91 -22.44 -5.03 -16.50
CA ASN A 91 -22.35 -6.16 -15.56
C ASN A 91 -21.70 -5.77 -14.22
N CYS A 92 -21.21 -4.52 -14.09
CA CYS A 92 -20.58 -4.02 -12.86
C CYS A 92 -21.52 -3.07 -12.13
N ASP A 93 -21.92 -3.44 -10.93
CA ASP A 93 -22.70 -2.61 -10.03
C ASP A 93 -21.78 -1.97 -9.00
N SER A 94 -21.40 -0.70 -9.22
CA SER A 94 -20.56 0.04 -8.27
C SER A 94 -21.26 0.38 -6.96
N THR A 95 -22.60 0.27 -6.88
CA THR A 95 -23.33 0.61 -5.65
C THR A 95 -22.91 -0.24 -4.46
N VAL A 96 -22.33 -1.43 -4.68
CA VAL A 96 -21.77 -2.28 -3.62
C VAL A 96 -20.70 -1.59 -2.78
N TRP A 97 -19.98 -0.62 -3.36
CA TRP A 97 -18.97 0.19 -2.67
C TRP A 97 -19.54 1.50 -2.09
N LEU A 98 -20.80 1.84 -2.41
CA LEU A 98 -21.48 3.07 -2.00
C LEU A 98 -22.56 2.84 -0.94
N ARG A 99 -22.52 1.70 -0.26
CA ARG A 99 -23.45 1.36 0.83
C ARG A 99 -22.96 1.93 2.15
N SER A 100 -23.92 2.35 2.98
CA SER A 100 -23.67 2.70 4.38
C SER A 100 -24.38 1.72 5.30
N CYS A 101 -23.64 1.21 6.28
CA CYS A 101 -24.20 0.50 7.43
C CYS A 101 -25.01 1.51 8.25
N ARG A 102 -26.32 1.34 8.26
CA ARG A 102 -27.26 2.25 8.97
C ARG A 102 -27.43 1.87 10.44
N GLU A 103 -27.31 0.58 10.72
CA GLU A 103 -27.51 -0.01 12.04
C GLU A 103 -26.48 -1.12 12.24
N GLU A 104 -25.82 -1.12 13.39
CA GLU A 104 -24.87 -2.16 13.78
C GLU A 104 -25.63 -3.43 14.17
N ILE A 105 -25.07 -4.59 13.81
CA ILE A 105 -25.56 -5.89 14.25
C ILE A 105 -24.66 -6.33 15.40
N ILE A 106 -25.00 -5.89 16.61
CA ILE A 106 -24.22 -6.20 17.82
C ILE A 106 -24.46 -7.65 18.25
N GLU A 107 -25.73 -8.04 18.33
CA GLU A 107 -26.12 -9.43 18.60
C GLU A 107 -26.05 -10.25 17.32
N PRO A 108 -25.24 -11.34 17.29
CA PRO A 108 -25.06 -12.11 16.08
C PRO A 108 -26.37 -12.73 15.57
N ILE A 109 -26.60 -12.61 14.27
CA ILE A 109 -27.73 -13.24 13.57
C ILE A 109 -27.31 -14.57 12.98
N GLU A 110 -28.22 -15.54 13.02
CA GLU A 110 -28.03 -16.86 12.39
C GLU A 110 -28.26 -16.78 10.88
N GLY A 111 -27.47 -17.55 10.12
CA GLY A 111 -27.56 -17.59 8.67
C GLY A 111 -28.14 -18.89 8.14
N HIS A 112 -28.64 -18.85 6.90
CA HIS A 112 -29.10 -20.02 6.18
C HIS A 112 -27.93 -20.68 5.42
N VAL A 113 -27.55 -21.89 5.84
CA VAL A 113 -26.46 -22.66 5.22
C VAL A 113 -26.98 -23.44 4.01
N ILE A 114 -26.25 -23.33 2.90
CA ILE A 114 -26.48 -24.07 1.65
C ILE A 114 -25.21 -24.88 1.36
N GLY A 115 -25.34 -26.17 1.03
CA GLY A 115 -24.19 -27.06 0.86
C GLY A 115 -23.64 -27.56 2.21
N LYS A 116 -22.33 -27.84 2.28
CA LYS A 116 -21.67 -28.39 3.46
C LYS A 116 -20.43 -27.58 3.84
N ILE A 117 -20.55 -26.79 4.90
CA ILE A 117 -19.41 -26.15 5.56
C ILE A 117 -18.66 -27.23 6.38
N PRO A 118 -17.34 -27.39 6.23
CA PRO A 118 -16.62 -28.47 6.92
C PRO A 118 -16.66 -28.34 8.45
N ASP A 119 -16.91 -29.45 9.15
CA ASP A 119 -17.02 -29.46 10.62
C ASP A 119 -15.74 -29.05 11.34
N TRP A 120 -14.58 -29.27 10.69
CA TRP A 120 -13.29 -28.87 11.23
C TRP A 120 -13.04 -27.35 11.14
N LEU A 121 -13.80 -26.64 10.30
CA LEU A 121 -13.66 -25.20 10.14
C LEU A 121 -14.27 -24.52 11.36
N LYS A 122 -13.40 -24.09 12.28
CA LYS A 122 -13.81 -23.47 13.55
C LYS A 122 -13.00 -22.20 13.80
N GLY A 123 -13.70 -21.08 13.90
CA GLY A 123 -13.08 -19.77 14.07
C GLY A 123 -13.95 -18.64 13.55
N SER A 124 -13.40 -17.44 13.48
CA SER A 124 -14.10 -16.24 13.00
C SER A 124 -13.38 -15.65 11.80
N LEU A 125 -14.09 -15.46 10.69
CA LEU A 125 -13.62 -14.60 9.61
C LEU A 125 -13.89 -13.14 10.02
N LEU A 126 -12.84 -12.40 10.33
CA LEU A 126 -12.89 -10.97 10.65
C LEU A 126 -12.52 -10.16 9.41
N ARG A 127 -13.32 -9.15 9.10
CA ARG A 127 -13.19 -8.31 7.91
C ARG A 127 -13.28 -6.85 8.32
N ASN A 128 -12.44 -5.99 7.77
CA ASN A 128 -12.50 -4.55 8.00
C ASN A 128 -12.71 -3.82 6.67
N GLY A 129 -13.31 -2.63 6.72
CA GLY A 129 -13.57 -1.85 5.52
C GLY A 129 -14.42 -0.60 5.72
N PRO A 130 -14.81 0.04 4.62
CA PRO A 130 -15.66 1.24 4.63
C PRO A 130 -17.06 0.90 5.16
N GLY A 131 -17.47 1.57 6.22
CA GLY A 131 -18.77 1.32 6.86
C GLY A 131 -19.83 2.36 6.54
N ASN A 132 -19.48 3.64 6.64
CA ASN A 132 -20.42 4.73 6.37
C ASN A 132 -19.68 5.89 5.72
N TRP A 133 -20.19 6.33 4.57
CA TRP A 133 -19.64 7.43 3.80
C TRP A 133 -20.28 8.79 4.14
N LYS A 134 -21.27 8.85 5.03
CA LYS A 134 -21.94 10.09 5.46
C LYS A 134 -21.73 10.42 6.94
N VAL A 135 -21.70 11.72 7.23
CA VAL A 135 -21.74 12.28 8.59
C VAL A 135 -22.66 13.49 8.58
N GLY A 136 -23.84 13.37 9.21
CA GLY A 136 -24.91 14.37 9.06
C GLY A 136 -25.27 14.57 7.59
N ASP A 137 -25.29 15.82 7.13
CA ASP A 137 -25.54 16.17 5.72
C ASP A 137 -24.26 16.11 4.85
N MET A 138 -23.10 15.90 5.44
CA MET A 138 -21.83 15.80 4.73
C MET A 138 -21.55 14.39 4.26
N SER A 139 -20.82 14.30 3.15
CA SER A 139 -20.35 13.04 2.57
C SER A 139 -18.84 13.07 2.44
N PHE A 140 -18.21 11.94 2.74
CA PHE A 140 -16.82 11.69 2.37
C PHE A 140 -16.69 11.65 0.86
N GLN A 141 -15.51 11.98 0.34
CA GLN A 141 -15.21 12.03 -1.08
C GLN A 141 -14.52 10.76 -1.58
N HIS A 142 -13.76 10.08 -0.72
CA HIS A 142 -12.97 8.90 -1.08
C HIS A 142 -13.38 7.66 -0.28
N LEU A 143 -13.30 6.47 -0.88
CA LEU A 143 -13.67 5.21 -0.24
C LEU A 143 -12.92 5.00 1.09
N PHE A 144 -11.63 5.36 1.11
CA PHE A 144 -10.76 5.25 2.29
C PHE A 144 -11.01 6.28 3.39
N ASP A 145 -11.98 7.18 3.23
CA ASP A 145 -12.37 8.12 4.28
C ASP A 145 -13.59 7.63 5.08
N CYS A 146 -14.28 6.60 4.57
CA CYS A 146 -15.46 6.05 5.21
C CYS A 146 -15.12 5.49 6.60
N SER A 147 -16.05 5.62 7.55
CA SER A 147 -15.81 5.14 8.93
C SER A 147 -15.57 3.64 8.97
N ALA A 148 -14.53 3.20 9.68
CA ALA A 148 -14.14 1.79 9.81
C ALA A 148 -15.26 0.92 10.38
N LEU A 149 -15.59 -0.16 9.69
CA LEU A 149 -16.59 -1.15 10.08
C LEU A 149 -15.99 -2.56 10.04
N VAL A 150 -16.05 -3.24 11.17
CA VAL A 150 -15.62 -4.63 11.28
C VAL A 150 -16.83 -5.53 11.09
N HIS A 151 -16.67 -6.56 10.27
CA HIS A 151 -17.64 -7.65 10.09
C HIS A 151 -17.04 -8.95 10.59
N ARG A 152 -17.91 -9.82 11.09
CA ARG A 152 -17.52 -11.12 11.63
C ARG A 152 -18.47 -12.21 11.16
N PHE A 153 -17.89 -13.30 10.67
CA PHE A 153 -18.59 -14.56 10.44
C PHE A 153 -18.01 -15.61 11.39
N ALA A 154 -18.72 -15.94 12.46
CA ALA A 154 -18.29 -16.94 13.42
C ALA A 154 -18.75 -18.32 12.97
N ILE A 155 -17.83 -19.28 12.84
CA ILE A 155 -18.08 -20.60 12.24
C ILE A 155 -17.79 -21.68 13.28
N LYS A 156 -18.76 -22.57 13.49
CA LYS A 156 -18.62 -23.73 14.38
C LYS A 156 -19.59 -24.84 13.99
N ASN A 157 -19.07 -26.05 13.80
CA ASN A 157 -19.88 -27.24 13.50
C ASN A 157 -20.84 -27.04 12.31
N GLY A 158 -20.37 -26.39 11.25
CA GLY A 158 -21.19 -26.07 10.07
C GLY A 158 -22.17 -24.92 10.23
N HIS A 159 -22.38 -24.38 11.44
CA HIS A 159 -23.20 -23.20 11.69
C HIS A 159 -22.37 -21.92 11.52
N VAL A 160 -23.02 -20.84 11.08
CA VAL A 160 -22.38 -19.54 10.90
C VAL A 160 -23.29 -18.43 11.41
N THR A 161 -22.74 -17.55 12.24
CA THR A 161 -23.41 -16.30 12.63
C THR A 161 -22.73 -15.08 12.03
N TYR A 162 -23.48 -14.00 11.87
CA TYR A 162 -23.00 -12.72 11.35
C TYR A 162 -23.25 -11.57 12.33
N GLN A 163 -22.26 -10.69 12.47
CA GLN A 163 -22.36 -9.44 13.21
C GLN A 163 -21.44 -8.39 12.59
N ASN A 164 -21.71 -7.12 12.85
CA ASN A 164 -20.85 -6.02 12.43
C ASN A 164 -20.86 -4.88 13.48
N ARG A 165 -19.76 -4.12 13.52
CA ARG A 165 -19.63 -3.01 14.46
C ARG A 165 -18.61 -1.98 13.97
N PHE A 166 -18.93 -0.71 14.11
CA PHE A 166 -18.00 0.39 13.84
C PHE A 166 -16.88 0.39 14.88
N VAL A 167 -15.65 0.60 14.39
CA VAL A 167 -14.52 0.86 15.28
C VAL A 167 -14.75 2.21 15.95
N GLN A 168 -14.73 2.24 17.28
CA GLN A 168 -15.02 3.43 18.09
C GLN A 168 -13.83 4.39 18.14
N THR A 169 -13.39 4.84 16.96
CA THR A 169 -12.27 5.76 16.76
C THR A 169 -12.61 7.17 17.28
N ASN A 170 -11.58 7.94 17.60
CA ASN A 170 -11.77 9.34 17.99
C ASN A 170 -12.31 10.16 16.81
N THR A 171 -11.90 9.87 15.58
CA THR A 171 -12.45 10.49 14.36
C THR A 171 -13.96 10.26 14.25
N LEU A 172 -14.42 9.01 14.38
CA LEU A 172 -15.85 8.68 14.32
C LEU A 172 -16.63 9.45 15.40
N LYS A 173 -16.16 9.40 16.65
CA LYS A 173 -16.80 10.08 17.78
C LYS A 173 -16.91 11.58 17.57
N LYS A 174 -15.83 12.24 17.11
CA LYS A 174 -15.82 13.68 16.83
C LYS A 174 -16.78 14.06 15.71
N ASN A 175 -16.76 13.30 14.61
CA ASN A 175 -17.63 13.51 13.46
C ASN A 175 -19.11 13.35 13.83
N LEU A 176 -19.46 12.29 14.57
CA LEU A 176 -20.83 12.05 15.05
C LEU A 176 -21.30 13.13 16.04
N ALA A 177 -20.45 13.51 17.00
CA ALA A 177 -20.80 14.56 17.96
C ALA A 177 -21.04 15.92 17.30
N ALA A 178 -20.31 16.23 16.23
CA ALA A 178 -20.44 17.47 15.49
C ALA A 178 -21.49 17.43 14.37
N GLN A 179 -22.03 16.25 14.02
CA GLN A 179 -22.91 16.02 12.87
C GLN A 179 -22.35 16.57 11.55
N ARG A 180 -21.02 16.57 11.41
CA ARG A 180 -20.27 17.04 10.24
C ARG A 180 -18.86 16.47 10.26
N ILE A 181 -18.16 16.51 9.13
CA ILE A 181 -16.76 16.04 9.03
C ILE A 181 -15.84 17.11 9.63
N VAL A 182 -15.28 16.82 10.82
CA VAL A 182 -14.40 17.73 11.58
C VAL A 182 -12.95 17.25 11.66
N VAL A 183 -12.66 16.06 11.13
CA VAL A 183 -11.30 15.53 10.97
C VAL A 183 -11.03 15.35 9.48
N THR A 184 -9.91 15.90 9.00
CA THR A 184 -9.47 15.72 7.61
C THR A 184 -8.99 14.28 7.43
N GLU A 185 -9.49 13.63 6.38
CA GLU A 185 -9.15 12.26 5.99
C GLU A 185 -8.26 12.26 4.73
N PHE A 186 -8.05 11.09 4.13
CA PHE A 186 -7.21 10.94 2.95
C PHE A 186 -7.70 11.80 1.78
N GLY A 187 -8.95 11.61 1.35
CA GLY A 187 -9.54 12.31 0.21
C GLY A 187 -10.46 13.48 0.57
N THR A 188 -10.76 13.69 1.86
CA THR A 188 -11.80 14.65 2.31
C THR A 188 -11.25 15.67 3.30
N SER A 189 -11.36 16.95 2.97
CA SER A 189 -11.07 18.04 3.92
C SER A 189 -12.17 18.19 4.97
N SER A 190 -11.78 18.42 6.23
CA SER A 190 -12.72 18.82 7.28
C SER A 190 -13.25 20.23 7.07
N VAL A 191 -14.40 20.52 7.68
CA VAL A 191 -14.90 21.91 7.78
C VAL A 191 -14.02 22.67 8.78
N PRO A 192 -13.44 23.82 8.41
CA PRO A 192 -12.65 24.63 9.33
C PRO A 192 -13.44 24.96 10.60
N ASP A 193 -12.90 24.63 11.77
CA ASP A 193 -13.50 25.08 13.02
C ASP A 193 -13.21 26.59 13.21
N PRO A 194 -14.24 27.45 13.27
CA PRO A 194 -14.05 28.89 13.46
C PRO A 194 -13.46 29.25 14.84
N CYS A 195 -13.45 28.32 15.80
CA CYS A 195 -12.95 28.55 17.16
C CYS A 195 -11.46 28.23 17.34
N HIS A 196 -10.81 27.55 16.39
CA HIS A 196 -9.39 27.23 16.47
C HIS A 196 -8.53 28.35 15.88
N SER A 197 -7.74 29.00 16.73
CA SER A 197 -6.78 30.03 16.29
C SER A 197 -5.66 29.44 15.43
N ILE A 198 -5.06 30.24 14.54
CA ILE A 198 -3.91 29.84 13.71
C ILE A 198 -2.78 29.24 14.59
N PHE A 199 -2.60 29.74 15.82
CA PHE A 199 -1.60 29.25 16.77
C PHE A 199 -1.88 27.85 17.32
N GLU A 200 -3.15 27.48 17.52
CA GLU A 200 -3.53 26.11 17.92
C GLU A 200 -3.34 25.12 16.77
N LYS A 201 -3.59 25.55 15.52
CA LYS A 201 -3.29 24.75 14.33
C LYS A 201 -1.80 24.47 14.17
N VAL A 202 -0.94 25.43 14.53
CA VAL A 202 0.53 25.27 14.55
C VAL A 202 0.97 24.31 15.66
N GLY A 203 0.38 24.41 16.86
CA GLY A 203 0.68 23.50 17.97
C GLY A 203 0.26 22.04 17.71
N ALA A 204 -0.82 21.82 16.96
CA ALA A 204 -1.27 20.50 16.54
C ALA A 204 -0.26 19.80 15.60
N ILE A 205 0.39 20.52 14.67
CA ILE A 205 1.40 19.97 13.73
C ILE A 205 2.49 19.15 14.45
N PHE A 206 2.81 19.51 15.69
CA PHE A 206 3.91 18.92 16.46
C PHE A 206 3.46 17.82 17.43
N ARG A 207 2.17 17.48 17.47
CA ARG A 207 1.68 16.37 18.28
C ARG A 207 1.40 15.18 17.37
N ALA A 208 2.07 14.06 17.66
CA ALA A 208 1.77 12.77 17.04
C ALA A 208 0.31 12.31 17.30
N ASP A 209 -0.38 12.92 18.27
CA ASP A 209 -1.80 12.72 18.57
C ASP A 209 -2.78 13.43 17.61
N SER A 210 -2.27 14.24 16.67
CA SER A 210 -3.07 15.02 15.73
C SER A 210 -3.20 14.32 14.38
N GLY A 211 -4.43 14.08 13.94
CA GLY A 211 -4.72 13.38 12.68
C GLY A 211 -5.91 12.43 12.82
N SER A 212 -6.25 11.75 11.72
CA SER A 212 -7.27 10.72 11.75
C SER A 212 -6.74 9.44 12.38
N ASP A 213 -7.56 8.81 13.23
CA ASP A 213 -7.36 7.46 13.73
C ASP A 213 -8.37 6.47 13.11
N ASN A 214 -8.89 6.76 11.91
CA ASN A 214 -9.82 5.89 11.20
C ASN A 214 -9.13 4.63 10.64
N THR A 215 -9.16 3.53 11.41
CA THR A 215 -8.48 2.26 11.11
C THR A 215 -9.31 1.31 10.25
N LEU A 216 -9.65 1.71 9.02
CA LEU A 216 -10.60 0.97 8.16
C LEU A 216 -9.99 -0.11 7.23
N ILE A 217 -8.66 -0.21 7.12
CA ILE A 217 -8.03 -0.92 6.01
C ILE A 217 -7.98 -2.42 6.27
N SER A 218 -7.38 -2.85 7.38
CA SER A 218 -7.10 -4.25 7.65
C SER A 218 -7.26 -4.61 9.13
N ILE A 219 -7.14 -5.90 9.43
CA ILE A 219 -7.11 -6.44 10.79
C ILE A 219 -6.10 -7.58 10.88
N TYR A 220 -5.23 -7.54 11.89
CA TYR A 220 -4.15 -8.52 12.08
C TYR A 220 -3.97 -8.88 13.56
N PRO A 221 -3.56 -10.13 13.87
CA PRO A 221 -3.21 -10.53 15.22
C PRO A 221 -1.83 -10.03 15.64
N PHE A 222 -1.74 -9.61 16.91
CA PHE A 222 -0.52 -9.25 17.63
C PHE A 222 -0.56 -10.08 18.92
N GLY A 223 0.09 -11.25 18.90
CA GLY A 223 -0.14 -12.28 19.91
C GLY A 223 -1.57 -12.83 19.84
N ASP A 224 -2.27 -12.84 20.98
CA ASP A 224 -3.66 -13.30 21.09
C ASP A 224 -4.68 -12.15 20.88
N GLU A 225 -4.20 -10.93 20.66
CA GLU A 225 -5.01 -9.73 20.47
C GLU A 225 -5.13 -9.37 18.98
N PHE A 226 -6.20 -8.66 18.61
CA PHE A 226 -6.48 -8.27 17.23
C PHE A 226 -6.57 -6.77 17.10
N TYR A 227 -5.90 -6.23 16.09
CA TYR A 227 -5.83 -4.79 15.86
C TYR A 227 -6.31 -4.43 14.46
N THR A 228 -7.10 -3.36 14.35
CA THR A 228 -7.45 -2.73 13.07
C THR A 228 -6.40 -1.70 12.68
N PHE A 229 -6.11 -1.60 11.38
CA PHE A 229 -5.05 -0.75 10.84
C PHE A 229 -5.56 0.27 9.82
N THR A 230 -4.81 1.35 9.72
CA THR A 230 -4.75 2.27 8.58
C THR A 230 -3.28 2.57 8.31
N GLU A 231 -2.98 3.61 7.52
CA GLU A 231 -1.62 4.06 7.19
C GLU A 231 -1.23 5.35 7.92
N ALA A 232 -1.85 5.55 9.08
CA ALA A 232 -1.52 6.55 10.08
C ALA A 232 -0.84 5.83 11.27
N PRO A 233 -0.30 6.53 12.28
CA PRO A 233 0.41 5.88 13.38
C PRO A 233 -0.50 5.14 14.38
N PHE A 234 -1.82 5.16 14.18
CA PHE A 234 -2.78 4.60 15.13
C PHE A 234 -3.30 3.24 14.69
N ILE A 235 -3.47 2.35 15.67
CA ILE A 235 -4.17 1.07 15.54
C ILE A 235 -5.17 0.93 16.70
N HIS A 236 -6.25 0.16 16.51
CA HIS A 236 -7.24 -0.07 17.56
C HIS A 236 -7.36 -1.54 17.88
N ARG A 237 -7.28 -1.88 19.17
CA ARG A 237 -7.53 -3.23 19.65
C ARG A 237 -9.02 -3.51 19.63
N ILE A 238 -9.42 -4.64 19.09
CA ILE A 238 -10.82 -5.07 19.03
C ILE A 238 -11.00 -6.45 19.68
N ASN A 239 -12.14 -6.63 20.33
CA ASN A 239 -12.55 -7.93 20.82
C ASN A 239 -13.00 -8.81 19.64
N PRO A 240 -12.33 -9.93 19.35
CA PRO A 240 -12.65 -10.72 18.15
C PRO A 240 -13.97 -11.52 18.27
N ARG A 241 -14.64 -11.52 19.43
CA ARG A 241 -15.96 -12.14 19.65
C ARG A 241 -17.10 -11.13 19.61
N THR A 242 -16.94 -9.96 20.23
CA THR A 242 -18.00 -8.94 20.35
C THR A 242 -17.82 -7.76 19.39
N LEU A 243 -16.67 -7.67 18.72
CA LEU A 243 -16.24 -6.53 17.90
C LEU A 243 -16.13 -5.20 18.66
N ALA A 244 -16.19 -5.22 19.99
CA ALA A 244 -15.98 -4.03 20.79
C ALA A 244 -14.57 -3.47 20.57
N THR A 245 -14.45 -2.15 20.39
CA THR A 245 -13.16 -1.47 20.43
C THR A 245 -12.72 -1.35 21.89
N GLU A 246 -11.58 -1.94 22.23
CA GLU A 246 -11.11 -2.06 23.61
C GLU A 246 -9.94 -1.13 23.90
N ASP A 247 -9.12 -0.78 22.90
CA ASP A 247 -7.96 0.08 23.10
C ASP A 247 -7.55 0.82 21.82
N ARG A 248 -6.72 1.86 21.97
CA ARG A 248 -6.09 2.64 20.90
C ARG A 248 -4.60 2.80 21.18
N VAL A 249 -3.77 2.31 20.26
CA VAL A 249 -2.31 2.34 20.37
C VAL A 249 -1.73 3.28 19.32
N CYS A 250 -0.77 4.11 19.72
CA CYS A 250 -0.01 4.98 18.84
C CYS A 250 1.39 4.39 18.64
N ILE A 251 1.69 3.87 17.45
CA ILE A 251 2.97 3.21 17.14
C ILE A 251 4.15 4.18 17.19
N SER A 252 3.91 5.48 16.97
CA SER A 252 4.93 6.52 17.13
C SER A 252 5.55 6.53 18.54
N ASP A 253 4.77 6.19 19.57
CA ASP A 253 5.23 6.22 20.96
C ASP A 253 6.25 5.12 21.26
N TYR A 254 6.26 4.04 20.46
CA TYR A 254 7.13 2.89 20.65
C TYR A 254 8.29 2.84 19.65
N ALA A 255 8.04 3.16 18.38
CA ALA A 255 9.01 2.95 17.30
C ALA A 255 9.50 4.24 16.63
N GLY A 256 9.03 5.41 17.03
CA GLY A 256 9.48 6.70 16.47
C GLY A 256 9.18 6.89 14.98
N VAL A 257 8.16 6.19 14.46
CA VAL A 257 7.66 6.35 13.09
C VAL A 257 6.47 7.31 13.04
N VAL A 258 6.30 8.04 11.93
CA VAL A 258 5.18 8.97 11.72
C VAL A 258 3.97 8.30 11.07
N ASN A 259 4.20 7.18 10.37
CA ASN A 259 3.19 6.29 9.85
C ASN A 259 3.78 4.88 9.68
N HIS A 260 2.92 3.91 9.41
CA HIS A 260 3.30 2.56 9.05
C HIS A 260 2.34 2.00 8.01
N THR A 261 2.71 0.92 7.34
CA THR A 261 1.80 0.23 6.44
C THR A 261 0.69 -0.46 7.23
N SER A 262 -0.41 -0.75 6.53
CA SER A 262 -1.53 -1.51 7.07
C SER A 262 -1.37 -3.03 6.85
N HIS A 263 -0.19 -3.49 6.42
CA HIS A 263 0.10 -4.88 6.08
C HIS A 263 1.37 -5.38 6.77
N PRO A 264 1.32 -5.57 8.10
CA PRO A 264 2.42 -6.19 8.83
C PRO A 264 2.63 -7.65 8.41
N HIS A 265 3.86 -8.13 8.53
CA HIS A 265 4.20 -9.54 8.39
C HIS A 265 4.22 -10.25 9.73
N ILE A 266 3.44 -11.31 9.87
CA ILE A 266 3.38 -12.13 11.09
C ILE A 266 4.14 -13.43 10.83
N MET A 267 5.24 -13.62 11.55
CA MET A 267 6.09 -14.80 11.41
C MET A 267 5.48 -16.02 12.15
N PRO A 268 5.86 -17.26 11.79
CA PRO A 268 5.37 -18.46 12.47
C PRO A 268 5.65 -18.52 13.98
N ASN A 269 6.71 -17.86 14.44
CA ASN A 269 7.03 -17.75 15.86
C ASN A 269 6.15 -16.71 16.61
N GLY A 270 5.36 -15.91 15.87
CA GLY A 270 4.51 -14.83 16.37
C GLY A 270 5.17 -13.45 16.43
N THR A 271 6.44 -13.31 16.02
CA THR A 271 7.06 -11.99 15.80
C THR A 271 6.34 -11.26 14.68
N VAL A 272 6.04 -9.99 14.87
CA VAL A 272 5.44 -9.15 13.83
C VAL A 272 6.47 -8.16 13.31
N TYR A 273 6.56 -8.00 12.00
CA TYR A 273 7.34 -6.95 11.35
C TYR A 273 6.41 -5.98 10.64
N ASN A 274 6.69 -4.69 10.73
CA ASN A 274 5.97 -3.70 9.93
C ASN A 274 6.95 -2.68 9.33
N LEU A 275 6.56 -2.03 8.23
CA LEU A 275 7.32 -0.96 7.61
C LEU A 275 6.71 0.38 7.97
N GLY A 276 7.51 1.34 8.40
CA GLY A 276 7.05 2.69 8.67
C GLY A 276 8.06 3.76 8.31
N MET A 277 7.57 4.99 8.12
CA MET A 277 8.45 6.13 7.85
C MET A 277 8.89 6.75 9.18
N GLY A 278 10.18 6.96 9.35
CA GLY A 278 10.76 7.71 10.45
C GLY A 278 11.51 8.95 9.95
N SER A 279 12.16 9.63 10.88
CA SER A 279 13.04 10.76 10.56
C SER A 279 14.36 10.65 11.30
N THR A 280 15.44 11.04 10.63
CA THR A 280 16.79 11.13 11.19
C THR A 280 17.35 12.53 10.95
N LYS A 281 18.51 12.85 11.54
CA LYS A 281 19.22 14.12 11.25
C LYS A 281 19.52 14.33 9.76
N SER A 282 19.61 13.24 8.99
CA SER A 282 19.88 13.27 7.54
C SER A 282 18.65 13.45 6.65
N GLY A 283 17.44 13.31 7.21
CA GLY A 283 16.17 13.36 6.48
C GLY A 283 15.26 12.16 6.80
N PRO A 284 14.15 12.01 6.03
CA PRO A 284 13.22 10.90 6.19
C PRO A 284 13.88 9.56 5.85
N VAL A 285 13.45 8.51 6.54
CA VAL A 285 13.94 7.15 6.39
C VAL A 285 12.77 6.17 6.41
N TYR A 286 12.94 5.02 5.76
CA TYR A 286 12.07 3.86 5.92
C TYR A 286 12.67 2.94 6.99
N ASN A 287 11.86 2.58 7.98
CA ASN A 287 12.24 1.74 9.11
C ASN A 287 11.44 0.43 9.07
N VAL A 288 12.12 -0.70 9.13
CA VAL A 288 11.49 -1.98 9.45
C VAL A 288 11.46 -2.12 10.97
N ILE A 289 10.25 -2.23 11.52
CA ILE A 289 9.98 -2.33 12.95
C ILE A 289 9.72 -3.80 13.29
N CYS A 290 10.34 -4.28 14.35
CA CYS A 290 10.11 -5.60 14.93
C CYS A 290 9.28 -5.45 16.21
N PHE A 291 8.19 -6.19 16.31
CA PHE A 291 7.40 -6.39 17.52
C PHE A 291 7.63 -7.85 17.96
N PRO A 292 8.54 -8.09 18.92
CA PRO A 292 8.82 -9.43 19.39
C PRO A 292 7.58 -10.04 20.05
N ARG A 293 7.41 -11.35 19.94
CA ARG A 293 6.31 -12.03 20.64
C ARG A 293 6.56 -11.98 22.15
N GLY A 294 5.58 -11.46 22.89
CA GLY A 294 5.58 -11.43 24.34
C GLY A 294 4.44 -10.56 24.87
N ASP A 295 4.28 -10.51 26.19
CA ASP A 295 3.22 -9.74 26.84
C ASP A 295 3.42 -8.22 26.71
N SER A 296 4.65 -7.77 26.42
CA SER A 296 5.04 -6.36 26.27
C SER A 296 5.56 -6.06 24.85
N MET A 297 4.92 -6.63 23.83
CA MET A 297 5.42 -6.58 22.45
C MET A 297 5.58 -5.17 21.90
N PHE A 298 4.78 -4.21 22.38
CA PHE A 298 4.87 -2.81 21.95
C PHE A 298 6.01 -2.10 22.68
N GLU A 299 6.17 -2.30 23.99
CA GLU A 299 7.27 -1.74 24.78
C GLU A 299 8.64 -2.27 24.32
N GLU A 300 8.70 -3.50 23.84
CA GLU A 300 9.91 -4.13 23.28
C GLU A 300 10.09 -3.87 21.77
N ALA A 301 9.19 -3.11 21.14
CA ALA A 301 9.28 -2.82 19.72
C ALA A 301 10.55 -2.02 19.40
N HIS A 302 11.25 -2.42 18.34
CA HIS A 302 12.49 -1.76 17.94
C HIS A 302 12.72 -1.83 16.43
N VAL A 303 13.49 -0.87 15.91
CA VAL A 303 13.85 -0.81 14.49
C VAL A 303 14.99 -1.79 14.21
N VAL A 304 14.80 -2.68 13.23
CA VAL A 304 15.79 -3.69 12.82
C VAL A 304 16.49 -3.37 11.50
N ALA A 305 15.94 -2.43 10.72
CA ALA A 305 16.57 -1.93 9.51
C ALA A 305 16.12 -0.50 9.21
N THR A 306 17.02 0.30 8.66
CA THR A 306 16.76 1.69 8.26
C THR A 306 17.40 2.00 6.91
N ILE A 307 16.60 2.52 5.97
CA ILE A 307 17.06 2.95 4.64
C ILE A 307 16.67 4.42 4.42
N PRO A 308 17.58 5.29 3.96
CA PRO A 308 17.23 6.66 3.63
C PRO A 308 16.28 6.73 2.44
N CYS A 309 15.28 7.62 2.49
CA CYS A 309 14.43 7.87 1.33
C CYS A 309 15.24 8.48 0.18
N ARG A 310 14.97 8.04 -1.06
CA ARG A 310 15.60 8.60 -2.27
C ARG A 310 15.37 10.11 -2.41
N TRP A 311 14.19 10.58 -2.00
CA TRP A 311 13.79 11.99 -2.10
C TRP A 311 13.43 12.59 -0.74
N LYS A 312 14.30 13.45 -0.22
CA LYS A 312 14.16 14.04 1.13
C LYS A 312 12.87 14.83 1.38
N LEU A 313 12.28 15.41 0.34
CA LEU A 313 11.04 16.20 0.44
C LEU A 313 9.83 15.51 -0.18
N ASN A 314 10.02 14.32 -0.74
CA ASN A 314 8.96 13.53 -1.40
C ASN A 314 9.21 12.03 -1.13
N PRO A 315 9.18 11.57 0.14
CA PRO A 315 9.27 10.15 0.45
C PRO A 315 8.22 9.34 -0.33
N SER A 316 8.57 8.11 -0.71
CA SER A 316 7.68 7.22 -1.44
C SER A 316 6.51 6.79 -0.57
N TYR A 317 5.34 6.64 -1.19
CA TYR A 317 4.17 6.03 -0.59
C TYR A 317 4.36 4.50 -0.51
N MET A 318 4.21 3.94 0.69
CA MET A 318 4.41 2.51 0.95
C MET A 318 3.12 1.90 1.49
N HIS A 319 2.61 0.87 0.82
CA HIS A 319 1.40 0.13 1.23
C HIS A 319 1.71 -1.27 1.76
N THR A 320 2.72 -1.94 1.20
CA THR A 320 3.23 -3.24 1.65
C THR A 320 4.75 -3.27 1.56
N PHE A 321 5.37 -4.30 2.14
CA PHE A 321 6.81 -4.58 2.00
C PHE A 321 7.01 -6.09 1.94
N GLY A 322 8.19 -6.55 1.53
CA GLY A 322 8.50 -7.97 1.43
C GLY A 322 9.38 -8.47 2.56
N ILE A 323 9.21 -9.74 2.92
CA ILE A 323 10.06 -10.50 3.84
C ILE A 323 10.34 -11.91 3.30
N THR A 324 11.60 -12.28 3.18
CA THR A 324 12.06 -13.65 2.91
C THR A 324 12.72 -14.22 4.16
N GLU A 325 13.31 -15.42 4.08
CA GLU A 325 14.09 -15.99 5.18
C GLU A 325 15.23 -15.06 5.64
N ASN A 326 15.98 -14.48 4.71
CA ASN A 326 17.18 -13.70 4.98
C ASN A 326 17.06 -12.20 4.67
N TYR A 327 16.02 -11.75 3.95
CA TYR A 327 15.93 -10.36 3.48
C TYR A 327 14.60 -9.67 3.81
N PHE A 328 14.66 -8.39 4.13
CA PHE A 328 13.55 -7.46 3.94
C PHE A 328 13.67 -6.83 2.55
N ILE A 329 12.52 -6.56 1.91
CA ILE A 329 12.46 -5.97 0.58
C ILE A 329 11.55 -4.74 0.64
N ILE A 330 12.11 -3.57 0.35
CA ILE A 330 11.34 -2.32 0.20
C ILE A 330 11.26 -2.02 -1.30
N VAL A 331 10.04 -1.99 -1.85
CA VAL A 331 9.78 -1.59 -3.24
C VAL A 331 9.44 -0.10 -3.26
N GLU A 332 10.44 0.75 -3.47
CA GLU A 332 10.32 2.21 -3.47
C GLU A 332 9.79 2.70 -4.83
N GLN A 333 8.47 2.92 -4.89
CA GLN A 333 7.75 3.36 -6.10
C GLN A 333 7.80 4.89 -6.31
N PRO A 334 7.54 5.39 -7.54
CA PRO A 334 7.59 6.81 -7.85
C PRO A 334 6.29 7.57 -7.54
N LEU A 335 5.38 7.00 -6.75
CA LEU A 335 4.32 7.76 -6.06
C LEU A 335 4.85 8.22 -4.70
N THR A 336 4.76 9.51 -4.42
CA THR A 336 5.37 10.12 -3.24
C THR A 336 4.39 10.97 -2.45
N VAL A 337 4.66 11.15 -1.16
CA VAL A 337 3.99 12.13 -0.31
C VAL A 337 4.86 13.38 -0.21
N SER A 338 4.41 14.48 -0.79
CA SER A 338 5.18 15.73 -0.81
C SER A 338 5.09 16.46 0.53
N VAL A 339 6.22 16.54 1.25
CA VAL A 339 6.30 17.24 2.54
C VAL A 339 5.92 18.72 2.40
N MET A 340 6.28 19.33 1.26
CA MET A 340 5.96 20.73 0.99
C MET A 340 4.46 20.94 0.78
N GLU A 341 3.78 20.05 0.06
CA GLU A 341 2.32 20.15 -0.11
C GLU A 341 1.60 19.79 1.18
N TYR A 342 2.10 18.83 1.96
CA TYR A 342 1.55 18.51 3.28
C TYR A 342 1.54 19.72 4.21
N LEU A 343 2.67 20.44 4.30
CA LEU A 343 2.74 21.68 5.08
C LEU A 343 1.76 22.74 4.56
N LYS A 344 1.65 22.93 3.24
CA LYS A 344 0.68 23.87 2.65
C LYS A 344 -0.76 23.44 2.90
N ALA A 345 -1.08 22.16 2.77
CA ALA A 345 -2.41 21.59 2.95
C ALA A 345 -2.91 21.86 4.37
N HIS A 346 -2.03 21.79 5.36
CA HIS A 346 -2.35 22.12 6.75
C HIS A 346 -2.72 23.60 6.96
N PHE A 347 -2.12 24.52 6.19
CA PHE A 347 -2.46 25.94 6.24
C PHE A 347 -3.68 26.31 5.37
N CYS A 348 -3.88 25.61 4.26
CA CYS A 348 -4.91 25.91 3.26
C CYS A 348 -6.16 25.00 3.34
N ASN A 349 -6.24 24.11 4.33
CA ASN A 349 -7.32 23.14 4.52
C ASN A 349 -7.54 22.18 3.32
N HIS A 350 -6.46 21.69 2.72
CA HIS A 350 -6.52 20.65 1.69
C HIS A 350 -6.47 19.24 2.31
N ASN A 351 -6.98 18.24 1.59
CA ASN A 351 -6.94 16.82 1.96
C ASN A 351 -5.52 16.23 1.77
N LEU A 352 -5.30 15.01 2.27
CA LEU A 352 -3.97 14.37 2.20
C LEU A 352 -3.64 13.85 0.79
N SER A 353 -4.63 13.46 -0.02
CA SER A 353 -4.42 12.98 -1.38
C SER A 353 -3.80 14.05 -2.29
N ALA A 354 -4.08 15.33 -2.04
CA ALA A 354 -3.41 16.45 -2.72
C ALA A 354 -1.89 16.50 -2.48
N CYS A 355 -1.37 15.76 -1.49
CA CYS A 355 0.06 15.66 -1.23
C CYS A 355 0.74 14.61 -2.11
N LEU A 356 -0.02 13.74 -2.78
CA LEU A 356 0.52 12.70 -3.64
C LEU A 356 1.10 13.27 -4.92
N LYS A 357 2.33 12.85 -5.27
CA LYS A 357 3.01 13.23 -6.53
C LYS A 357 3.58 12.00 -7.20
N TRP A 358 3.17 11.79 -8.45
CA TRP A 358 3.66 10.75 -9.33
C TRP A 358 4.83 11.25 -10.19
N PHE A 359 5.90 10.46 -10.28
CA PHE A 359 7.04 10.71 -11.15
C PHE A 359 7.14 9.63 -12.24
N ASP A 360 6.31 9.76 -13.28
CA ASP A 360 6.16 8.86 -14.43
C ASP A 360 7.47 8.33 -15.06
N ASN A 361 8.51 9.15 -15.11
CA ASN A 361 9.80 8.83 -15.73
C ASN A 361 10.88 8.38 -14.71
N LYS A 362 10.48 7.94 -13.52
CA LYS A 362 11.41 7.50 -12.47
C LYS A 362 11.26 6.00 -12.20
N PRO A 363 12.38 5.26 -12.10
CA PRO A 363 12.31 3.82 -11.90
C PRO A 363 11.73 3.48 -10.52
N VAL A 364 11.11 2.31 -10.43
CA VAL A 364 10.89 1.62 -9.16
C VAL A 364 12.21 1.02 -8.69
N LEU A 365 12.50 1.13 -7.39
CA LEU A 365 13.70 0.54 -6.78
C LEU A 365 13.32 -0.60 -5.84
N PHE A 366 14.00 -1.75 -5.96
CA PHE A 366 13.89 -2.85 -5.00
C PHE A 366 15.11 -2.82 -4.08
N HIS A 367 14.93 -2.33 -2.85
CA HIS A 367 15.96 -2.34 -1.82
C HIS A 367 15.93 -3.67 -1.07
N VAL A 368 16.99 -4.45 -1.18
CA VAL A 368 17.14 -5.74 -0.51
C VAL A 368 18.05 -5.58 0.69
N ILE A 369 17.51 -5.83 1.87
CA ILE A 369 18.13 -5.54 3.17
C ILE A 369 18.32 -6.86 3.92
N ASP A 370 19.54 -7.14 4.36
CA ASP A 370 19.86 -8.33 5.15
C ASP A 370 19.18 -8.26 6.52
N ARG A 371 18.34 -9.26 6.85
CA ARG A 371 17.53 -9.29 8.08
C ARG A 371 18.36 -9.40 9.35
N ASN A 372 19.53 -10.05 9.27
CA ASN A 372 20.38 -10.29 10.42
C ASN A 372 21.19 -9.04 10.79
N THR A 373 21.65 -8.30 9.78
CA THR A 373 22.53 -7.15 9.97
C THR A 373 21.82 -5.80 9.83
N GLY A 374 20.61 -5.78 9.27
CA GLY A 374 19.88 -4.56 8.93
C GLY A 374 20.50 -3.75 7.78
N GLN A 375 21.49 -4.29 7.08
CA GLN A 375 22.26 -3.59 6.06
C GLN A 375 21.65 -3.74 4.67
N LEU A 376 21.59 -2.64 3.92
CA LEU A 376 21.28 -2.66 2.49
C LEU A 376 22.34 -3.46 1.74
N ARG A 377 21.91 -4.51 1.04
CA ARG A 377 22.80 -5.36 0.24
C ARG A 377 22.74 -5.05 -1.24
N TYR A 378 21.54 -4.90 -1.76
CA TYR A 378 21.31 -4.71 -3.19
C TYR A 378 20.24 -3.64 -3.43
N THR A 379 20.33 -2.99 -4.58
CA THR A 379 19.24 -2.15 -5.10
C THR A 379 19.08 -2.46 -6.57
N PHE A 380 17.92 -3.02 -6.93
CA PHE A 380 17.56 -3.32 -8.31
C PHE A 380 16.63 -2.22 -8.85
N HIS A 381 16.68 -2.00 -10.16
CA HIS A 381 15.86 -1.03 -10.86
C HIS A 381 14.83 -1.75 -11.72
N SER A 382 13.62 -1.19 -11.83
CA SER A 382 12.62 -1.60 -12.80
C SER A 382 12.11 -0.38 -13.56
N GLU A 383 11.42 -0.63 -14.67
CA GLU A 383 10.49 0.35 -15.25
C GLU A 383 9.48 0.85 -14.21
N THR A 384 8.94 2.04 -14.47
CA THR A 384 7.96 2.70 -13.61
C THR A 384 6.67 1.87 -13.52
N PHE A 385 6.22 1.59 -12.31
CA PHE A 385 4.89 1.04 -12.03
C PHE A 385 4.41 1.50 -10.66
N PHE A 386 3.11 1.44 -10.42
CA PHE A 386 2.49 1.63 -9.12
C PHE A 386 2.05 0.28 -8.56
N TYR A 387 2.08 0.09 -7.24
CA TYR A 387 1.55 -1.11 -6.60
C TYR A 387 0.97 -0.78 -5.22
N LEU A 388 0.03 -1.63 -4.81
CA LEU A 388 -0.42 -1.73 -3.42
C LEU A 388 0.14 -3.00 -2.80
N HIS A 389 -0.18 -4.17 -3.38
CA HIS A 389 0.07 -5.45 -2.73
C HIS A 389 1.17 -6.28 -3.38
N ILE A 390 2.12 -6.71 -2.56
CA ILE A 390 3.00 -7.84 -2.85
C ILE A 390 2.22 -9.13 -2.56
N ILE A 391 2.26 -10.07 -3.51
CA ILE A 391 1.60 -11.39 -3.43
C ILE A 391 2.40 -12.31 -2.50
N ASN A 392 3.69 -12.52 -2.82
CA ASN A 392 4.67 -13.22 -2.00
C ASN A 392 6.08 -12.93 -2.51
N GLN A 393 7.07 -13.27 -1.71
CA GLN A 393 8.48 -13.14 -2.01
C GLN A 393 9.24 -14.31 -1.40
N TYR A 394 10.29 -14.80 -2.05
CA TYR A 394 11.09 -15.90 -1.52
C TYR A 394 12.47 -15.97 -2.16
N GLU A 395 13.36 -16.71 -1.52
CA GLU A 395 14.70 -17.00 -2.04
C GLU A 395 14.72 -18.34 -2.77
N GLN A 396 15.37 -18.39 -3.93
CA GLN A 396 15.57 -19.62 -4.71
C GLN A 396 16.81 -19.49 -5.61
N ASP A 397 17.70 -20.48 -5.54
CA ASP A 397 18.86 -20.63 -6.45
C ASP A 397 19.67 -19.33 -6.65
N ASP A 398 20.07 -18.66 -5.56
CA ASP A 398 20.75 -17.34 -5.56
C ASP A 398 19.96 -16.18 -6.19
N HIS A 399 18.63 -16.27 -6.20
CA HIS A 399 17.74 -15.19 -6.59
C HIS A 399 16.70 -14.93 -5.49
N ILE A 400 16.18 -13.72 -5.46
CA ILE A 400 14.89 -13.42 -4.83
C ILE A 400 13.83 -13.41 -5.92
N VAL A 401 12.76 -14.16 -5.73
CA VAL A 401 11.54 -14.07 -6.54
C VAL A 401 10.54 -13.20 -5.78
N ILE A 402 9.94 -12.22 -6.43
CA ILE A 402 8.91 -11.35 -5.84
C ILE A 402 7.75 -11.17 -6.82
N ASP A 403 6.55 -11.47 -6.34
CA ASP A 403 5.30 -11.41 -7.10
C ASP A 403 4.46 -10.23 -6.59
N ILE A 404 3.97 -9.36 -7.48
CA ILE A 404 3.34 -8.08 -7.12
C ILE A 404 2.11 -7.83 -8.00
N CYS A 405 1.03 -7.30 -7.42
CA CYS A 405 -0.08 -6.71 -8.18
C CYS A 405 0.32 -5.31 -8.65
N CYS A 406 0.71 -5.19 -9.92
CA CYS A 406 1.23 -3.94 -10.50
C CYS A 406 0.16 -3.22 -11.33
N TYR A 407 0.17 -1.90 -11.22
CA TYR A 407 -0.57 -0.94 -12.03
C TYR A 407 0.41 -0.16 -12.91
N LYS A 408 -0.08 0.33 -14.05
CA LYS A 408 0.69 1.22 -14.91
C LYS A 408 1.10 2.50 -14.18
N ASP A 409 0.15 3.07 -13.45
CA ASP A 409 0.25 4.36 -12.77
C ASP A 409 -0.76 4.38 -11.58
N PRO A 410 -0.79 5.44 -10.76
CA PRO A 410 -1.62 5.46 -9.56
C PRO A 410 -3.07 5.91 -9.83
N GLU A 411 -3.55 5.93 -11.08
CA GLU A 411 -4.92 6.38 -11.40
C GLU A 411 -6.02 5.54 -10.75
N MET A 412 -5.72 4.29 -10.37
CA MET A 412 -6.61 3.47 -9.55
C MET A 412 -7.02 4.17 -8.24
N ILE A 413 -6.15 5.00 -7.64
CA ILE A 413 -6.49 5.82 -6.46
C ILE A 413 -7.61 6.81 -6.81
N ASN A 414 -7.54 7.45 -7.96
CA ASN A 414 -8.58 8.38 -8.41
C ASN A 414 -9.90 7.66 -8.71
N CYS A 415 -9.84 6.41 -9.21
CA CYS A 415 -11.02 5.58 -9.41
C CYS A 415 -11.79 5.26 -8.12
N MET A 416 -11.15 5.35 -6.95
CA MET A 416 -11.75 5.09 -5.63
C MET A 416 -12.40 6.31 -4.97
N TYR A 417 -12.45 7.46 -5.65
CA TYR A 417 -13.37 8.54 -5.27
C TYR A 417 -14.83 8.09 -5.44
N LEU A 418 -15.70 8.44 -4.49
CA LEU A 418 -17.11 8.06 -4.52
C LEU A 418 -17.81 8.60 -5.78
N GLU A 419 -17.44 9.81 -6.21
CA GLU A 419 -17.92 10.40 -7.46
C GLU A 419 -17.49 9.58 -8.69
N SER A 420 -16.22 9.14 -8.73
CA SER A 420 -15.71 8.32 -9.83
C SER A 420 -16.38 6.94 -9.89
N MET A 421 -16.64 6.30 -8.74
CA MET A 421 -17.41 5.05 -8.67
C MET A 421 -18.87 5.24 -9.08
N THR A 422 -19.50 6.34 -8.67
CA THR A 422 -20.88 6.69 -9.06
C THR A 422 -21.00 6.88 -10.57
N ASN A 423 -20.01 7.55 -11.16
CA ASN A 423 -20.01 7.91 -12.58
C ASN A 423 -19.30 6.89 -13.47
N MET A 424 -18.88 5.73 -12.94
CA MET A 424 -18.03 4.79 -13.69
C MET A 424 -18.66 4.35 -15.02
N GLN A 425 -19.99 4.23 -15.07
CA GLN A 425 -20.73 3.80 -16.25
C GLN A 425 -20.66 4.78 -17.42
N SER A 426 -20.22 6.01 -17.17
CA SER A 426 -20.04 7.05 -18.18
C SER A 426 -18.59 7.23 -18.62
N ASN A 427 -17.64 6.57 -17.96
CA ASN A 427 -16.22 6.68 -18.23
C ASN A 427 -15.68 5.39 -18.88
N PRO A 428 -15.44 5.38 -20.21
CA PRO A 428 -14.96 4.18 -20.90
C PRO A 428 -13.57 3.70 -20.46
N ASN A 429 -12.78 4.58 -19.84
CA ASN A 429 -11.41 4.28 -19.45
C ASN A 429 -11.30 3.71 -18.02
N TYR A 430 -12.38 3.69 -17.24
CA TYR A 430 -12.34 3.29 -15.82
C TYR A 430 -11.70 1.90 -15.63
N ALA A 431 -12.05 0.93 -16.48
CA ALA A 431 -11.46 -0.41 -16.41
C ALA A 431 -9.95 -0.42 -16.64
N ALA A 432 -9.44 0.32 -17.62
CA ALA A 432 -8.01 0.40 -17.89
C ALA A 432 -7.25 1.08 -16.73
N LEU A 433 -7.85 2.10 -16.11
CA LEU A 433 -7.26 2.84 -14.98
C LEU A 433 -7.27 2.04 -13.67
N PHE A 434 -8.28 1.21 -13.46
CA PHE A 434 -8.48 0.44 -12.23
C PHE A 434 -7.78 -0.94 -12.24
N ARG A 435 -7.29 -1.38 -13.39
CA ARG A 435 -6.80 -2.74 -13.60
C ARG A 435 -5.34 -2.90 -13.19
N SER A 436 -5.10 -3.86 -12.31
CA SER A 436 -3.76 -4.38 -11.99
C SER A 436 -3.43 -5.64 -12.80
N ARG A 437 -2.16 -6.04 -12.78
CA ARG A 437 -1.67 -7.33 -13.28
C ARG A 437 -0.69 -7.97 -12.30
N PRO A 438 -0.78 -9.29 -12.04
CA PRO A 438 0.17 -9.99 -11.20
C PRO A 438 1.48 -10.25 -11.98
N LEU A 439 2.55 -9.58 -11.57
CA LEU A 439 3.87 -9.62 -12.20
C LEU A 439 4.89 -10.27 -11.27
N ARG A 440 5.79 -11.09 -11.82
CA ARG A 440 6.91 -11.71 -11.12
C ARG A 440 8.22 -11.07 -11.53
N PHE A 441 8.96 -10.52 -10.57
CA PHE A 441 10.34 -10.08 -10.74
C PHE A 441 11.30 -11.11 -10.13
N VAL A 442 12.48 -11.24 -10.72
CA VAL A 442 13.53 -12.12 -10.22
C VAL A 442 14.82 -11.30 -10.05
N LEU A 443 15.30 -11.20 -8.82
CA LEU A 443 16.41 -10.35 -8.40
C LEU A 443 17.64 -11.23 -8.14
N PRO A 444 18.67 -11.20 -9.00
CA PRO A 444 19.87 -12.02 -8.82
C PRO A 444 20.73 -11.52 -7.65
N LEU A 445 21.08 -12.39 -6.71
CA LEU A 445 21.88 -12.06 -5.52
C LEU A 445 23.39 -12.19 -5.75
N THR A 446 23.81 -12.70 -6.91
CA THR A 446 25.23 -12.82 -7.22
C THR A 446 25.85 -11.45 -7.50
N ASN A 447 26.95 -11.13 -6.83
CA ASN A 447 27.75 -9.96 -7.16
C ASN A 447 28.31 -10.13 -8.58
N SER A 448 28.11 -9.15 -9.44
CA SER A 448 28.68 -9.09 -10.79
C SER A 448 30.21 -8.92 -10.83
N SER A 449 30.92 -9.44 -9.82
CA SER A 449 32.36 -9.61 -9.78
C SER A 449 32.75 -11.08 -10.00
N VAL A 450 31.98 -11.84 -10.77
CA VAL A 450 32.54 -13.04 -11.40
C VAL A 450 33.34 -12.56 -12.60
N SER A 451 34.64 -12.46 -12.35
CA SER A 451 35.66 -12.25 -13.35
C SER A 451 35.41 -13.13 -14.58
N LEU A 452 35.46 -12.52 -15.76
CA LEU A 452 35.74 -13.18 -17.04
C LEU A 452 37.14 -13.83 -17.08
N ALA A 453 37.67 -14.27 -15.94
CA ALA A 453 38.97 -14.90 -15.78
C ALA A 453 38.82 -16.28 -15.12
N SER A 454 38.05 -17.17 -15.75
CA SER A 454 38.21 -18.62 -15.53
C SER A 454 37.99 -19.42 -16.82
N ARG A 455 38.50 -18.89 -17.94
CA ARG A 455 38.88 -19.71 -19.09
C ARG A 455 40.20 -19.21 -19.63
N THR A 456 41.31 -19.72 -19.08
CA THR A 456 42.47 -20.23 -19.83
C THR A 456 43.66 -20.52 -18.89
N SER A 457 44.21 -21.72 -19.05
CA SER A 457 45.64 -22.07 -19.02
C SER A 457 46.55 -21.61 -17.86
N SER A 458 46.99 -22.62 -17.10
CA SER A 458 48.40 -22.92 -16.76
C SER A 458 49.35 -21.76 -16.45
N SER A 459 49.65 -21.63 -15.15
CA SER A 459 50.98 -21.43 -14.56
C SER A 459 52.07 -20.73 -15.39
N LYS A 460 52.52 -19.56 -14.91
CA LYS A 460 53.93 -19.34 -14.53
C LYS A 460 54.09 -18.03 -13.74
N GLN A 461 54.73 -18.17 -12.59
CA GLN A 461 55.23 -17.08 -11.74
C GLN A 461 56.17 -16.14 -12.50
N LYS A 462 56.17 -14.85 -12.12
CA LYS A 462 57.40 -14.14 -11.76
C LYS A 462 57.12 -12.87 -10.95
N SER A 463 57.94 -12.70 -9.94
CA SER A 463 58.05 -11.60 -8.99
C SER A 463 58.55 -10.30 -9.62
N SER A 464 58.10 -9.14 -9.11
CA SER A 464 59.03 -8.08 -8.66
C SER A 464 58.30 -6.95 -7.93
N ASN A 465 58.84 -6.61 -6.77
CA ASN A 465 58.54 -5.41 -5.98
C ASN A 465 58.82 -4.11 -6.76
N ARG A 466 57.96 -3.10 -6.59
CA ARG A 466 58.40 -1.69 -6.49
C ARG A 466 57.32 -0.82 -5.84
N GLN A 467 57.62 -0.35 -4.63
CA GLN A 467 56.97 0.80 -4.01
C GLN A 467 57.33 2.08 -4.75
N ARG A 468 56.35 2.97 -4.93
CA ARG A 468 56.61 4.42 -5.02
C ARG A 468 55.42 5.21 -4.49
N LEU A 469 55.70 5.93 -3.41
CA LEU A 469 54.91 6.99 -2.80
C LEU A 469 55.02 8.26 -3.66
N ILE A 470 53.98 9.11 -3.71
CA ILE A 470 54.02 10.57 -3.43
C ILE A 470 52.91 11.38 -4.17
N ARG A 471 52.17 12.13 -3.32
CA ARG A 471 51.52 13.46 -3.42
C ARG A 471 50.20 13.69 -4.16
N SER A 472 49.24 14.04 -3.31
CA SER A 472 48.20 15.07 -3.43
C SER A 472 48.58 16.30 -4.27
N ILE A 473 47.69 16.69 -5.17
CA ILE A 473 47.63 18.03 -5.77
C ILE A 473 46.19 18.55 -5.66
N THR A 474 46.07 19.68 -4.96
CA THR A 474 44.90 20.57 -4.91
C THR A 474 44.70 21.26 -6.25
N LEU A 475 43.45 21.44 -6.71
CA LEU A 475 43.12 22.44 -7.72
C LEU A 475 41.94 23.32 -7.28
N MET A 476 42.20 24.63 -7.22
CA MET A 476 41.22 25.70 -7.20
C MET A 476 40.82 26.07 -8.63
N ASN A 477 39.52 26.36 -8.79
CA ASN A 477 38.86 27.33 -9.68
C ASN A 477 39.42 27.55 -11.10
N ILE A 478 38.63 27.13 -12.10
CA ILE A 478 38.42 27.92 -13.32
C ILE A 478 36.93 27.94 -13.65
N THR A 479 36.35 29.13 -13.54
CA THR A 479 35.10 29.55 -14.18
C THR A 479 35.30 29.67 -15.69
N ASN A 480 34.42 29.06 -16.49
CA ASN A 480 34.03 29.62 -17.78
C ASN A 480 32.66 29.11 -18.21
N ARG A 481 31.80 30.06 -18.58
CA ARG A 481 30.51 29.84 -19.25
C ARG A 481 30.78 29.34 -20.66
N LEU A 482 30.20 28.20 -21.04
CA LEU A 482 29.88 27.89 -22.43
C LEU A 482 28.56 27.12 -22.51
N GLN A 483 27.85 27.39 -23.60
CA GLN A 483 26.44 27.14 -23.88
C GLN A 483 26.01 25.67 -23.71
N GLN A 484 24.81 25.47 -23.18
CA GLN A 484 24.11 24.19 -23.17
C GLN A 484 23.82 23.75 -24.62
N PRO A 485 24.29 22.58 -25.07
CA PRO A 485 23.71 21.94 -26.24
C PRO A 485 22.35 21.36 -25.83
N ARG A 486 21.30 21.76 -26.57
CA ARG A 486 19.98 21.09 -26.55
C ARG A 486 20.20 19.59 -26.76
N ILE A 487 20.00 18.80 -25.71
CA ILE A 487 19.91 17.35 -25.81
C ILE A 487 18.61 17.06 -26.56
N LYS A 488 18.74 16.56 -27.80
CA LYS A 488 17.63 15.98 -28.54
C LYS A 488 17.10 14.81 -27.72
N GLN A 489 15.81 14.85 -27.40
CA GLN A 489 15.10 13.70 -26.83
C GLN A 489 15.28 12.52 -27.79
N SER A 490 15.91 11.46 -27.30
CA SER A 490 15.87 10.16 -27.96
C SER A 490 14.46 9.63 -27.74
N GLU A 491 13.64 9.62 -28.78
CA GLU A 491 12.45 8.77 -28.83
C GLU A 491 12.88 7.33 -28.51
N SER A 492 12.15 6.67 -27.62
CA SER A 492 12.35 5.27 -27.30
C SER A 492 12.10 4.45 -28.56
N GLN A 493 13.15 3.87 -29.15
CA GLN A 493 13.04 2.95 -30.29
C GLN A 493 12.91 1.48 -29.86
N TYR A 494 12.15 1.21 -28.80
CA TYR A 494 11.83 -0.15 -28.41
C TYR A 494 10.33 -0.29 -28.23
N ALA A 495 9.78 -1.38 -28.79
CA ALA A 495 8.38 -1.72 -28.73
C ALA A 495 7.86 -1.51 -27.30
N ASP A 496 6.81 -0.68 -27.20
CA ASP A 496 5.99 -0.62 -26.01
C ASP A 496 5.75 -2.06 -25.55
N ILE A 497 6.15 -2.38 -24.32
CA ILE A 497 5.50 -3.44 -23.57
C ILE A 497 4.13 -2.88 -23.20
N ALA A 498 3.34 -2.55 -24.23
CA ALA A 498 1.94 -2.26 -24.14
C ALA A 498 1.38 -3.50 -23.48
N PHE A 499 1.01 -3.33 -22.21
CA PHE A 499 -0.03 -4.06 -21.53
C PHE A 499 -0.82 -4.89 -22.54
N LEU A 500 -0.53 -6.19 -22.54
CA LEU A 500 -0.95 -7.16 -23.54
C LEU A 500 -2.31 -6.79 -24.11
N THR A 501 -2.30 -6.44 -25.40
CA THR A 501 -3.43 -6.12 -26.26
C THR A 501 -4.77 -6.43 -25.60
N THR A 502 -5.40 -5.39 -25.08
CA THR A 502 -6.81 -5.38 -24.71
C THR A 502 -7.62 -5.96 -25.86
N ASN A 503 -8.45 -6.97 -25.55
CA ASN A 503 -9.52 -7.50 -26.39
C ASN A 503 -9.16 -8.03 -27.79
N LYS A 504 -8.30 -9.06 -27.89
CA LYS A 504 -8.40 -10.00 -29.03
C LYS A 504 -8.67 -11.44 -28.58
N LYS A 505 -9.87 -11.93 -28.93
CA LYS A 505 -10.15 -13.36 -29.12
C LYS A 505 -9.19 -13.89 -30.19
N LEU A 506 -8.05 -14.41 -29.79
CA LEU A 506 -7.19 -15.20 -30.67
C LEU A 506 -7.46 -16.68 -30.39
N ASN A 507 -8.29 -17.27 -31.24
CA ASN A 507 -8.37 -18.72 -31.39
C ASN A 507 -7.01 -19.21 -31.89
N TYR A 508 -6.20 -19.80 -31.02
CA TYR A 508 -5.07 -20.61 -31.46
C TYR A 508 -5.52 -22.06 -31.57
N SER A 509 -5.73 -22.52 -32.81
CA SER A 509 -5.67 -23.95 -33.12
C SER A 509 -4.23 -24.40 -32.88
N LEU A 510 -4.07 -25.39 -32.01
CA LEU A 510 -2.82 -26.12 -31.83
C LEU A 510 -2.49 -26.87 -33.12
N THR A 511 -1.45 -26.43 -33.82
CA THR A 511 -0.73 -27.27 -34.78
C THR A 511 0.74 -27.30 -34.40
N ASN A 512 1.18 -28.47 -33.96
CA ASN A 512 2.59 -28.84 -33.83
C ASN A 512 3.28 -28.70 -35.18
N SER A 513 4.41 -28.01 -35.23
CA SER A 513 5.45 -28.28 -36.20
C SER A 513 6.79 -27.80 -35.64
N ASP A 514 7.61 -28.77 -35.28
CA ASP A 514 9.05 -28.64 -35.14
C ASP A 514 9.63 -28.11 -36.45
N GLU A 515 10.29 -26.95 -36.42
CA GLU A 515 11.34 -26.62 -37.38
C GLU A 515 12.25 -25.56 -36.76
N ALA A 516 13.49 -25.97 -36.52
CA ALA A 516 14.56 -25.12 -36.03
C ALA A 516 15.16 -24.35 -37.20
N GLU A 517 14.92 -23.05 -37.27
CA GLU A 517 15.71 -22.16 -38.13
C GLU A 517 17.00 -21.75 -37.40
N GLU A 518 18.13 -22.20 -37.95
CA GLU A 518 19.47 -21.71 -37.60
C GLU A 518 19.59 -20.21 -37.92
N VAL A 519 19.56 -19.38 -36.88
CA VAL A 519 19.97 -17.97 -36.99
C VAL A 519 21.44 -17.86 -36.62
N THR A 520 22.29 -17.80 -37.64
CA THR A 520 23.68 -17.41 -37.53
C THR A 520 23.79 -15.88 -37.54
N ASP A 521 23.78 -15.24 -36.36
CA ASP A 521 24.49 -13.97 -36.15
C ASP A 521 24.79 -13.76 -34.65
N TYR A 522 26.01 -14.06 -34.22
CA TYR A 522 26.45 -13.84 -32.84
C TYR A 522 26.74 -12.35 -32.64
N ASN A 523 25.72 -11.58 -32.27
CA ASN A 523 25.91 -10.22 -31.81
C ASN A 523 26.47 -10.23 -30.38
N VAL A 524 27.80 -10.17 -30.26
CA VAL A 524 28.61 -10.31 -29.02
C VAL A 524 28.33 -9.23 -27.94
N ASN A 525 27.42 -8.28 -28.18
CA ASN A 525 27.14 -7.15 -27.29
C ASN A 525 25.75 -7.14 -26.61
N SER A 526 24.96 -8.21 -26.70
CA SER A 526 23.71 -8.27 -25.93
C SER A 526 24.01 -8.53 -24.44
N PRO A 527 23.51 -7.70 -23.51
CA PRO A 527 23.74 -7.92 -22.08
C PRO A 527 23.19 -9.29 -21.66
N MET A 528 24.02 -10.08 -20.98
CA MET A 528 23.66 -11.42 -20.53
C MET A 528 22.53 -11.35 -19.50
N ASN A 529 21.46 -12.13 -19.70
CA ASN A 529 20.40 -12.27 -18.70
C ASN A 529 20.96 -12.97 -17.46
N MET A 530 20.83 -12.32 -16.31
CA MET A 530 21.29 -12.82 -15.01
C MET A 530 20.28 -13.76 -14.34
N VAL A 531 19.06 -13.88 -14.85
CA VAL A 531 18.04 -14.81 -14.31
C VAL A 531 18.32 -16.24 -14.79
N GLY A 532 18.73 -17.09 -13.85
CA GLY A 532 19.04 -18.51 -14.10
C GLY A 532 17.89 -19.50 -13.84
N LEU A 533 16.70 -19.03 -13.47
CA LEU A 533 15.59 -19.89 -13.06
C LEU A 533 14.87 -20.52 -14.28
N LYS A 534 14.96 -21.86 -14.44
CA LYS A 534 14.47 -22.61 -15.62
C LYS A 534 13.00 -22.41 -16.00
N LYS A 535 12.14 -22.01 -15.06
CA LYS A 535 10.68 -21.86 -15.27
C LYS A 535 10.20 -20.41 -15.11
N SER A 536 11.11 -19.46 -15.20
CA SER A 536 10.82 -18.03 -15.17
C SER A 536 11.18 -17.41 -16.51
N ARG A 537 10.30 -16.56 -17.04
CA ARG A 537 10.56 -15.67 -18.18
C ARG A 537 11.00 -14.28 -17.74
N ALA A 538 11.03 -13.99 -16.43
CA ALA A 538 11.57 -12.74 -15.92
C ALA A 538 13.05 -12.60 -16.30
N GLN A 539 13.51 -11.37 -16.43
CA GLN A 539 14.86 -11.07 -16.89
C GLN A 539 15.54 -10.08 -15.96
N ALA A 540 16.87 -10.12 -15.91
CA ALA A 540 17.67 -9.15 -15.19
C ALA A 540 18.94 -8.86 -15.99
N PHE A 541 19.25 -7.59 -16.21
CA PHE A 541 20.39 -7.15 -17.02
C PHE A 541 21.23 -6.16 -16.23
N GLN A 542 22.55 -6.39 -16.18
CA GLN A 542 23.47 -5.39 -15.68
C GLN A 542 23.65 -4.29 -16.73
N LEU A 543 23.41 -3.04 -16.32
CA LEU A 543 23.62 -1.84 -17.12
C LEU A 543 25.10 -1.44 -17.09
N SER A 544 25.51 -0.59 -18.04
CA SER A 544 26.90 -0.12 -18.18
C SER A 544 27.43 0.66 -16.97
N ASP A 545 26.54 1.21 -16.14
CA ASP A 545 26.90 1.90 -14.90
C ASP A 545 26.88 1.01 -13.65
N GLY A 546 26.73 -0.31 -13.85
CA GLY A 546 26.76 -1.32 -12.80
C GLY A 546 25.41 -1.60 -12.14
N ARG A 547 24.37 -0.79 -12.39
CA ARG A 547 23.00 -1.04 -11.89
C ARG A 547 22.41 -2.28 -12.54
N VAL A 548 21.47 -2.95 -11.88
CA VAL A 548 20.76 -4.10 -12.43
C VAL A 548 19.32 -3.71 -12.73
N LEU A 549 18.92 -3.79 -13.99
CA LEU A 549 17.54 -3.61 -14.45
C LEU A 549 16.83 -4.97 -14.44
N VAL A 550 15.75 -5.10 -13.69
CA VAL A 550 14.89 -6.28 -13.66
C VAL A 550 13.62 -6.02 -14.49
N LYS A 551 13.23 -7.01 -15.28
CA LYS A 551 12.01 -7.03 -16.09
C LYS A 551 11.13 -8.19 -15.66
N PRO A 552 9.83 -7.94 -15.41
CA PRO A 552 8.96 -8.98 -14.87
C PRO A 552 8.49 -9.97 -15.94
N GLU A 553 7.94 -11.09 -15.49
CA GLU A 553 7.02 -11.90 -16.29
C GLU A 553 5.59 -11.78 -15.77
N LEU A 554 4.59 -11.95 -16.65
CA LEU A 554 3.19 -12.03 -16.26
C LEU A 554 2.86 -13.40 -15.66
N LEU A 555 2.13 -13.40 -14.53
CA LEU A 555 1.66 -14.63 -13.88
C LEU A 555 0.27 -15.07 -14.34
N CYS A 556 -0.61 -14.12 -14.65
CA CYS A 556 -1.99 -14.34 -15.07
C CYS A 556 -2.48 -13.16 -15.92
N GLU A 557 -3.22 -13.44 -16.99
CA GLU A 557 -3.82 -12.42 -17.85
C GLU A 557 -4.95 -11.64 -17.15
N MET A 558 -5.64 -12.26 -16.20
CA MET A 558 -6.74 -11.60 -15.50
C MET A 558 -6.20 -10.67 -14.43
N GLY A 559 -6.80 -9.48 -14.34
CA GLY A 559 -6.40 -8.48 -13.37
C GLY A 559 -6.81 -8.89 -11.97
N CYS A 560 -6.01 -8.57 -10.97
CA CYS A 560 -6.28 -9.04 -9.63
C CYS A 560 -5.73 -8.16 -8.52
N GLU A 561 -6.45 -8.12 -7.41
CA GLU A 561 -6.00 -7.46 -6.21
C GLU A 561 -6.35 -8.21 -4.92
N THR A 562 -5.87 -7.71 -3.79
CA THR A 562 -6.01 -8.29 -2.46
C THR A 562 -5.54 -9.75 -2.45
N PRO A 563 -4.29 -10.01 -2.87
CA PRO A 563 -3.78 -11.36 -3.01
C PRO A 563 -3.57 -12.03 -1.65
N ARG A 564 -3.83 -13.33 -1.58
CA ARG A 564 -3.63 -14.19 -0.43
C ARG A 564 -2.99 -15.50 -0.84
N ILE A 565 -2.21 -16.07 0.06
CA ILE A 565 -1.53 -17.37 -0.10
C ILE A 565 -1.85 -18.26 1.11
N HIS A 566 -1.32 -19.48 1.13
CA HIS A 566 -1.21 -20.27 2.37
C HIS A 566 -0.12 -19.66 3.27
N TYR A 567 -0.46 -18.52 3.86
CA TYR A 567 0.47 -17.58 4.48
C TYR A 567 1.31 -18.23 5.59
N GLU A 568 0.70 -19.00 6.47
CA GLU A 568 1.36 -19.56 7.66
C GLU A 568 2.53 -20.49 7.32
N ASN A 569 2.47 -21.17 6.17
CA ASN A 569 3.50 -22.12 5.76
C ASN A 569 4.38 -21.63 4.61
N TYR A 570 3.90 -20.68 3.79
CA TYR A 570 4.53 -20.29 2.53
C TYR A 570 4.92 -18.81 2.42
N LEU A 571 4.65 -17.98 3.44
CA LEU A 571 5.23 -16.64 3.49
C LEU A 571 6.75 -16.72 3.43
N GLY A 572 7.37 -15.95 2.53
CA GLY A 572 8.84 -15.89 2.45
C GLY A 572 9.48 -17.11 1.79
N LYS A 573 8.68 -18.08 1.32
CA LYS A 573 9.15 -19.39 0.84
C LYS A 573 8.61 -19.70 -0.58
N PRO A 574 9.29 -20.59 -1.35
CA PRO A 574 8.78 -21.04 -2.63
C PRO A 574 7.36 -21.59 -2.50
N TYR A 575 6.46 -21.10 -3.36
CA TYR A 575 5.03 -21.39 -3.32
C TYR A 575 4.48 -21.57 -4.75
N ARG A 576 3.25 -22.07 -4.86
CA ARG A 576 2.61 -22.39 -6.14
C ARG A 576 1.29 -21.65 -6.36
N TYR A 577 0.53 -21.37 -5.30
CA TYR A 577 -0.83 -20.86 -5.43
C TYR A 577 -1.02 -19.55 -4.69
N PHE A 578 -1.57 -18.56 -5.39
CA PHE A 578 -2.23 -17.42 -4.74
C PHE A 578 -3.70 -17.35 -5.13
N TYR A 579 -4.46 -16.64 -4.31
CA TYR A 579 -5.88 -16.39 -4.41
C TYR A 579 -6.12 -14.89 -4.40
N ALA A 580 -7.05 -14.37 -5.19
CA ALA A 580 -7.30 -12.92 -5.25
C ALA A 580 -8.74 -12.63 -5.71
N ILE A 581 -9.18 -11.37 -5.57
CA ILE A 581 -10.34 -10.87 -6.31
C ILE A 581 -9.87 -10.41 -7.70
N SER A 582 -10.74 -10.50 -8.69
CA SER A 582 -10.53 -9.86 -9.98
C SER A 582 -10.58 -8.33 -9.85
N SER A 583 -9.74 -7.62 -10.60
CA SER A 583 -9.82 -6.16 -10.78
C SER A 583 -10.47 -5.77 -12.10
N ASP A 584 -10.86 -6.73 -12.94
CA ASP A 584 -11.40 -6.49 -14.28
C ASP A 584 -12.91 -6.16 -14.19
N VAL A 585 -13.23 -4.87 -14.04
CA VAL A 585 -14.63 -4.38 -13.91
C VAL A 585 -15.44 -4.48 -15.20
N ASP A 586 -14.78 -4.68 -16.33
CA ASP A 586 -15.34 -4.90 -17.66
C ASP A 586 -15.46 -6.39 -18.01
N ALA A 587 -15.14 -7.29 -17.07
CA ALA A 587 -15.38 -8.71 -17.24
C ALA A 587 -16.88 -9.03 -17.34
N GLU A 588 -17.20 -10.21 -17.90
CA GLU A 588 -18.57 -10.73 -17.89
C GLU A 588 -19.13 -10.82 -16.47
N ASN A 589 -18.28 -11.18 -15.51
CA ASN A 589 -18.59 -11.20 -14.08
C ASN A 589 -17.50 -10.43 -13.29
N PRO A 590 -17.70 -9.14 -13.00
CA PRO A 590 -16.74 -8.33 -12.23
C PRO A 590 -16.48 -8.85 -10.81
N GLY A 591 -17.49 -9.47 -10.20
CA GLY A 591 -17.40 -10.15 -8.91
C GLY A 591 -16.77 -11.54 -9.00
N THR A 592 -15.52 -11.62 -9.45
CA THR A 592 -14.80 -12.90 -9.64
C THR A 592 -13.72 -13.11 -8.58
N LEU A 593 -13.63 -14.34 -8.06
CA LEU A 593 -12.47 -14.84 -7.30
C LEU A 593 -11.59 -15.70 -8.18
N ILE A 594 -10.27 -15.58 -7.99
CA ILE A 594 -9.29 -16.41 -8.68
C ILE A 594 -8.40 -17.24 -7.79
N LYS A 595 -7.97 -18.37 -8.36
CA LYS A 595 -6.80 -19.13 -7.96
C LYS A 595 -5.82 -19.19 -9.11
N VAL A 596 -4.59 -18.74 -8.89
CA VAL A 596 -3.53 -18.76 -9.89
C VAL A 596 -2.47 -19.78 -9.50
N ASP A 597 -2.12 -20.67 -10.43
CA ASP A 597 -0.97 -21.56 -10.36
C ASP A 597 0.24 -20.85 -10.99
N VAL A 598 1.15 -20.31 -10.17
CA VAL A 598 2.27 -19.49 -10.66
C VAL A 598 3.32 -20.29 -11.42
N LEU A 599 3.29 -21.62 -11.31
CA LEU A 599 4.22 -22.52 -11.99
C LEU A 599 3.72 -22.83 -13.41
N ASN A 600 2.45 -23.22 -13.53
CA ASN A 600 1.85 -23.57 -14.83
C ASN A 600 1.17 -22.40 -15.52
N LYS A 601 1.11 -21.23 -14.88
CA LYS A 601 0.46 -20.00 -15.38
C LYS A 601 -1.03 -20.20 -15.71
N THR A 602 -1.70 -21.07 -14.97
CA THR A 602 -3.15 -21.33 -15.13
C THR A 602 -3.96 -20.59 -14.09
N CYS A 603 -5.16 -20.14 -14.45
CA CYS A 603 -6.09 -19.45 -13.56
C CYS A 603 -7.43 -20.18 -13.51
N LYS A 604 -7.92 -20.46 -12.31
CA LYS A 604 -9.30 -20.91 -12.06
C LYS A 604 -10.11 -19.75 -11.52
N GLN A 605 -11.38 -19.68 -11.93
CA GLN A 605 -12.29 -18.61 -11.55
C GLN A 605 -13.51 -19.17 -10.84
N TRP A 606 -14.02 -18.42 -9.86
CA TRP A 606 -15.36 -18.59 -9.31
C TRP A 606 -16.07 -17.25 -9.42
N CYS A 607 -17.29 -17.26 -9.92
CA CYS A 607 -18.14 -16.07 -10.02
C CYS A 607 -19.61 -16.48 -9.99
N GLU A 608 -20.45 -15.52 -9.63
CA GLU A 608 -21.90 -15.62 -9.69
C GLU A 608 -22.44 -14.25 -10.10
N ALA A 609 -23.47 -14.23 -10.96
CA ALA A 609 -24.09 -13.00 -11.41
C ALA A 609 -24.54 -12.13 -10.22
N ASP A 610 -24.27 -10.83 -10.29
CA ASP A 610 -24.56 -9.84 -9.25
C ASP A 610 -23.96 -10.15 -7.87
N CYS A 611 -23.02 -11.08 -7.74
CA CYS A 611 -22.37 -11.41 -6.48
C CYS A 611 -20.96 -10.82 -6.44
N TYR A 612 -20.62 -10.07 -5.38
CA TYR A 612 -19.36 -9.37 -5.22
C TYR A 612 -18.61 -9.88 -3.98
N PRO A 613 -17.76 -10.91 -4.13
CA PRO A 613 -16.98 -11.44 -3.03
C PRO A 613 -15.88 -10.47 -2.56
N SER A 614 -15.48 -10.60 -1.30
CA SER A 614 -14.32 -9.91 -0.72
C SER A 614 -13.01 -10.67 -0.99
N GLU A 615 -11.90 -10.09 -0.53
CA GLU A 615 -10.59 -10.76 -0.43
C GLU A 615 -10.74 -12.24 0.04
N PRO A 616 -10.21 -13.21 -0.73
CA PRO A 616 -10.29 -14.63 -0.41
C PRO A 616 -9.25 -15.07 0.62
N ILE A 617 -9.67 -15.53 1.80
CA ILE A 617 -8.77 -16.00 2.87
C ILE A 617 -8.64 -17.52 2.83
N PHE A 618 -7.44 -18.02 2.58
CA PHE A 618 -7.14 -19.45 2.69
C PHE A 618 -7.11 -19.90 4.16
N VAL A 619 -7.76 -21.03 4.44
CA VAL A 619 -7.72 -21.71 5.74
C VAL A 619 -7.29 -23.16 5.52
N PRO A 620 -6.12 -23.57 6.02
CA PRO A 620 -5.65 -24.94 5.91
C PRO A 620 -6.55 -25.91 6.67
N ALA A 621 -6.86 -27.06 6.06
CA ALA A 621 -7.44 -28.21 6.77
C ALA A 621 -6.57 -28.68 7.97
N PRO A 622 -7.11 -29.38 8.98
CA PRO A 622 -6.29 -29.97 10.03
C PRO A 622 -5.32 -31.01 9.47
N ASN A 623 -4.16 -31.15 10.11
CA ASN A 623 -3.21 -32.20 9.74
C ASN A 623 -3.79 -33.57 10.12
N LYS A 624 -3.86 -34.48 9.15
CA LYS A 624 -4.02 -35.92 9.42
C LYS A 624 -2.64 -36.55 9.52
N SER A 625 -2.43 -37.36 10.55
CA SER A 625 -1.17 -38.08 10.74
C SER A 625 -0.83 -38.92 9.49
N GLY A 626 0.38 -38.73 8.93
CA GLY A 626 0.91 -39.55 7.84
C GLY A 626 0.62 -39.09 6.40
N GLU A 627 -0.11 -37.98 6.19
CA GLU A 627 -0.40 -37.47 4.83
C GLU A 627 0.56 -36.36 4.40
N ILE A 628 1.11 -36.46 3.17
CA ILE A 628 1.85 -35.36 2.53
C ILE A 628 0.85 -34.30 2.12
N ARG A 629 0.92 -33.15 2.80
CA ARG A 629 0.02 -32.03 2.57
C ARG A 629 0.39 -31.27 1.30
N LYS A 630 -0.59 -31.05 0.41
CA LYS A 630 -0.43 -30.09 -0.69
C LYS A 630 -0.67 -28.68 -0.19
N GLU A 631 -0.02 -27.72 -0.82
CA GLU A 631 -0.11 -26.29 -0.49
C GLU A 631 -1.57 -25.79 -0.43
N ASP A 632 -2.42 -26.28 -1.32
CA ASP A 632 -3.83 -25.93 -1.47
C ASP A 632 -4.80 -26.87 -0.75
N ASP A 633 -4.33 -27.62 0.25
CA ASP A 633 -5.18 -28.48 1.09
C ASP A 633 -5.88 -27.69 2.19
N GLY A 634 -7.08 -27.21 1.86
CA GLY A 634 -7.91 -26.43 2.76
C GLY A 634 -9.13 -25.87 2.05
N VAL A 635 -9.67 -24.80 2.62
CA VAL A 635 -10.75 -24.02 2.04
C VAL A 635 -10.31 -22.58 1.81
N VAL A 636 -11.04 -21.88 0.96
CA VAL A 636 -10.96 -20.42 0.82
C VAL A 636 -12.29 -19.82 1.26
N LEU A 637 -12.22 -18.80 2.10
CA LEU A 637 -13.36 -18.07 2.63
C LEU A 637 -13.43 -16.68 2.01
N ALA A 638 -14.62 -16.26 1.59
CA ALA A 638 -14.86 -14.88 1.17
C ALA A 638 -16.23 -14.42 1.69
N SER A 639 -16.31 -13.19 2.19
CA SER A 639 -17.63 -12.58 2.42
C SER A 639 -18.21 -12.16 1.08
N MET A 640 -19.53 -12.20 0.94
CA MET A 640 -20.25 -11.85 -0.28
C MET A 640 -21.27 -10.77 0.01
N VAL A 641 -21.39 -9.81 -0.91
CA VAL A 641 -22.53 -8.90 -1.00
C VAL A 641 -23.10 -9.00 -2.41
N TRP A 642 -24.38 -8.70 -2.59
CA TRP A 642 -25.01 -8.75 -3.91
C TRP A 642 -25.36 -7.36 -4.42
N GLY A 643 -25.26 -7.15 -5.73
CA GLY A 643 -25.72 -5.95 -6.44
C GLY A 643 -27.24 -5.90 -6.60
N GLY A 644 -27.72 -4.92 -7.37
CA GLY A 644 -29.12 -4.67 -7.63
C GLY A 644 -29.89 -4.33 -6.35
N PHE A 645 -31.10 -4.89 -6.22
CA PHE A 645 -31.99 -4.62 -5.09
C PHE A 645 -31.67 -5.45 -3.82
N ASN A 646 -30.52 -6.13 -3.77
CA ASN A 646 -30.14 -7.05 -2.69
C ASN A 646 -29.16 -6.44 -1.67
N GLU A 647 -29.29 -5.14 -1.38
CA GLU A 647 -28.33 -4.42 -0.53
C GLU A 647 -28.25 -4.95 0.91
N ASN A 648 -29.32 -5.56 1.42
CA ASN A 648 -29.41 -6.14 2.76
C ASN A 648 -28.96 -7.61 2.82
N LYS A 649 -28.45 -8.15 1.71
CA LYS A 649 -28.01 -9.55 1.64
C LYS A 649 -26.50 -9.61 1.81
N VAL A 650 -26.06 -10.43 2.77
CA VAL A 650 -24.64 -10.72 3.02
C VAL A 650 -24.44 -12.21 3.15
N GLY A 651 -23.27 -12.72 2.80
CA GLY A 651 -22.99 -14.14 2.90
C GLY A 651 -21.53 -14.46 3.15
N LEU A 652 -21.30 -15.71 3.51
CA LEU A 652 -19.98 -16.34 3.58
C LEU A 652 -19.92 -17.43 2.52
N LEU A 653 -18.93 -17.36 1.64
CA LEU A 653 -18.60 -18.39 0.66
C LEU A 653 -17.51 -19.31 1.22
N VAL A 654 -17.64 -20.61 0.98
CA VAL A 654 -16.62 -21.61 1.27
C VAL A 654 -16.29 -22.39 -0.01
N LEU A 655 -15.08 -22.17 -0.53
CA LEU A 655 -14.55 -22.89 -1.69
C LEU A 655 -13.59 -23.98 -1.24
N CYS A 656 -13.60 -25.14 -1.92
CA CYS A 656 -12.48 -26.07 -1.84
C CYS A 656 -11.27 -25.45 -2.54
N ALA A 657 -10.19 -25.18 -1.80
CA ALA A 657 -9.03 -24.49 -2.34
C ALA A 657 -8.37 -25.28 -3.48
N ARG A 658 -8.39 -26.62 -3.44
CA ARG A 658 -7.80 -27.49 -4.46
C ARG A 658 -8.57 -27.48 -5.79
N THR A 659 -9.86 -27.81 -5.74
CA THR A 659 -10.71 -27.93 -6.94
C THR A 659 -11.15 -26.57 -7.45
N TRP A 660 -11.24 -25.56 -6.58
CA TRP A 660 -11.85 -24.24 -6.80
C TRP A 660 -13.38 -24.30 -6.99
N THR A 661 -14.01 -25.34 -6.42
CA THR A 661 -15.46 -25.50 -6.44
C THR A 661 -16.05 -25.05 -5.11
N GLU A 662 -17.25 -24.47 -5.16
CA GLU A 662 -18.01 -24.19 -3.96
C GLU A 662 -18.42 -25.49 -3.26
N ILE A 663 -18.20 -25.55 -1.95
CA ILE A 663 -18.63 -26.67 -1.11
C ILE A 663 -19.77 -26.28 -0.18
N GLY A 664 -19.88 -25.00 0.16
CA GLY A 664 -21.02 -24.46 0.87
C GLY A 664 -20.95 -22.95 1.01
N ARG A 665 -22.06 -22.36 1.42
CA ARG A 665 -22.18 -20.96 1.77
C ARG A 665 -23.16 -20.77 2.91
N CYS A 666 -23.12 -19.61 3.54
CA CYS A 666 -24.13 -19.17 4.49
C CYS A 666 -24.63 -17.78 4.10
N VAL A 667 -25.95 -17.57 4.10
CA VAL A 667 -26.58 -16.31 3.68
C VAL A 667 -27.37 -15.71 4.83
N PHE A 668 -27.31 -14.39 4.95
CA PHE A 668 -27.98 -13.60 5.98
C PHE A 668 -28.76 -12.45 5.35
N HIS A 669 -29.83 -12.05 6.01
CA HIS A 669 -30.61 -10.85 5.69
C HIS A 669 -30.55 -9.87 6.86
N THR A 670 -30.08 -8.66 6.60
CA THR A 670 -29.90 -7.60 7.60
C THR A 670 -31.04 -6.58 7.55
N SER A 671 -31.19 -5.79 8.62
CA SER A 671 -32.20 -4.70 8.67
C SER A 671 -31.90 -3.57 7.68
N GLY A 672 -30.63 -3.35 7.32
CA GLY A 672 -30.21 -2.33 6.37
C GLY A 672 -29.06 -2.76 5.45
N PRO A 673 -28.63 -1.88 4.54
CA PRO A 673 -27.59 -2.18 3.56
C PRO A 673 -26.27 -2.64 4.21
N VAL A 674 -25.61 -3.61 3.59
CA VAL A 674 -24.31 -4.13 4.04
C VAL A 674 -23.19 -3.59 3.14
N PRO A 675 -22.26 -2.79 3.68
CA PRO A 675 -21.07 -2.35 2.95
C PRO A 675 -20.11 -3.48 2.61
N LYS A 676 -19.37 -3.31 1.51
CA LYS A 676 -18.28 -4.22 1.11
C LYS A 676 -17.01 -3.92 1.91
N CYS A 677 -16.30 -4.98 2.33
CA CYS A 677 -15.06 -4.89 3.09
C CYS A 677 -13.78 -5.00 2.22
N LEU A 678 -12.63 -4.65 2.81
CA LEU A 678 -11.29 -4.57 2.18
C LEU A 678 -10.38 -5.75 2.56
N HIS A 679 -9.82 -5.77 3.78
CA HIS A 679 -8.91 -6.82 4.26
C HIS A 679 -9.35 -7.46 5.56
N GLY A 680 -8.69 -8.55 5.93
CA GLY A 680 -8.95 -9.20 7.20
C GLY A 680 -8.27 -10.53 7.42
N TRP A 681 -8.74 -11.24 8.45
CA TRP A 681 -8.03 -12.38 9.02
C TRP A 681 -8.99 -13.48 9.47
N PHE A 682 -8.54 -14.74 9.40
CA PHE A 682 -9.27 -15.85 9.98
C PHE A 682 -8.72 -16.18 11.38
N ALA A 683 -9.48 -15.80 12.40
CA ALA A 683 -9.16 -16.05 13.79
C ALA A 683 -9.56 -17.49 14.19
N ARG A 684 -8.61 -18.42 14.14
CA ARG A 684 -8.84 -19.83 14.46
C ARG A 684 -9.31 -20.00 15.90
N ASP A 685 -10.25 -20.92 16.11
CA ASP A 685 -10.78 -21.29 17.44
C ASP A 685 -11.45 -20.16 18.25
N ILE A 686 -11.67 -18.99 17.65
CA ILE A 686 -12.45 -17.89 18.22
C ILE A 686 -13.84 -17.93 17.60
N VAL A 687 -14.87 -18.19 18.42
CA VAL A 687 -16.29 -18.32 18.05
C VAL A 687 -17.17 -17.56 19.03
#